data_AF-A0A7V2RPY7-F1
#
_entry.id   AF-A0A7V2RPY7-F1
#
_cell.length_a   1.000
_cell.length_b   1.000
_cell.length_c   1.000
_cell.angle_alpha   90.00
_cell.angle_beta   90.00
_cell.angle_gamma   90.00
#
_symmetry.space_group_name_H-M   'P 1'
#
loop_
_entity.id
_entity.type
_entity.pdbx_description
1 polymer ?
#
loop_
_entity_poly.entity_id
_entity_poly.type
_entity_poly.pdbx_seq_one_letter_code
_entity_poly.pdbx_strand_id
1 'polypeptide(L)'
;MKSVLTAILLFAVFASACTYTQKVKDGDFAFDRKQYAVATGLLEKEFKKEKSRVQKGKKAYLLGESYRLLNKPASASDWYKRAYDNGYGVDALKGYAFSLKAMQQYTEAMQAFKDLGIEIGSPYEYRREIAACKVALGWANEKRRAYRVQPVDFNSHSSDYAPSIYKGRKLVFTSDRSAATGDDTYNWTGSDFSDLFTADLSTNSVEPFDGQINTPYNEGTAAFNGDFTEMYFTRCFGNKKEDNFCKLMVSKRSGDHWTVPAALGFVQDKINYGHPALSADGQRLFFSCNSDEGWGGYDIWVSQRTAGGWAEPKLMGRSINTIGNEKFPCLDGDTLYFSSDFHPGMGGLDIFKTWQMANGAWVPVKNLKAPINSGADDFGLVVDHEGQKTGDVLEVGYFSSNRPDGTGSDDIYRFEKRVLPPEPEKPKPEIVDYKLVLEGYVLEKIYTSPDDPDSKVLGRKPLEGATVKVSFGENKKEFTVGSDGFFTFEMDEDTDYHFIGSKGGYLTSETAFSTRGIGKDPDKPVQTFEVELVLDRIFVNKEIVLEDIYYDFDKWDIRDDAKPSLIKLARNLELNPNIRIELSSHTDCRGKNAYNLELSQKRAQAAVDFLVGLGISADRLQAKGFGESVPKANCLCNRCSEEEHQLNRRTAFKILDLQ
;
A
#
# COMPACT_ATOMS: atom_id res chain seq x y z
N MET A 1 39.15 -14.99 0.87
CA MET A 1 38.89 -15.66 -0.43
C MET A 1 37.39 -15.61 -0.70
N LYS A 2 37.03 -15.59 -1.98
CA LYS A 2 35.75 -15.30 -2.66
C LYS A 2 34.43 -15.85 -2.05
N SER A 3 33.44 -14.95 -1.89
CA SER A 3 32.09 -14.88 -2.51
C SER A 3 31.02 -16.00 -2.37
N VAL A 4 29.76 -15.55 -2.11
CA VAL A 4 28.41 -15.89 -2.69
C VAL A 4 27.34 -15.99 -1.56
N LEU A 5 26.46 -14.98 -1.33
CA LEU A 5 25.02 -14.79 -1.73
C LEU A 5 24.06 -15.90 -1.21
N THR A 6 22.89 -15.70 -0.56
CA THR A 6 21.80 -14.70 -0.73
C THR A 6 20.76 -14.78 0.43
N ALA A 7 20.18 -13.62 0.80
CA ALA A 7 18.81 -13.26 1.28
C ALA A 7 18.04 -14.00 2.41
N ILE A 8 17.46 -13.20 3.34
CA ILE A 8 16.04 -13.12 3.80
C ILE A 8 16.01 -12.10 4.98
N LEU A 9 15.45 -10.90 4.79
CA LEU A 9 14.09 -10.45 5.15
C LEU A 9 13.91 -10.19 6.67
N LEU A 10 14.12 -8.93 7.06
CA LEU A 10 13.76 -8.36 8.36
C LEU A 10 13.18 -6.97 8.10
N PHE A 11 11.86 -6.86 8.11
CA PHE A 11 11.13 -5.60 8.06
C PHE A 11 11.13 -5.01 9.48
N ALA A 12 12.09 -4.12 9.74
CA ALA A 12 12.06 -3.19 10.86
C ALA A 12 12.29 -1.79 10.28
N VAL A 13 11.29 -0.95 10.43
CA VAL A 13 11.33 0.47 10.10
C VAL A 13 12.38 1.07 11.04
N PHE A 14 13.51 1.53 10.46
CA PHE A 14 14.54 2.37 11.10
C PHE A 14 14.72 3.65 10.29
N ALA A 15 14.51 4.80 10.93
CA ALA A 15 14.87 6.10 10.44
C ALA A 15 16.07 6.47 11.24
N SER A 16 17.05 6.94 10.49
CA SER A 16 18.20 7.62 11.04
C SER A 16 18.35 8.87 10.21
N ALA A 17 17.74 9.94 10.71
CA ALA A 17 18.27 11.28 10.58
C ALA A 17 18.66 11.76 11.99
N CYS A 18 19.80 11.25 12.47
CA CYS A 18 20.78 12.00 13.25
C CYS A 18 22.08 11.20 13.28
N THR A 19 23.17 11.89 12.95
CA THR A 19 24.58 11.62 13.31
C THR A 19 24.78 10.59 14.44
N TYR A 20 24.81 9.30 14.07
CA TYR A 20 25.54 8.26 14.78
C TYR A 20 26.75 7.89 13.91
N THR A 21 27.91 7.87 14.53
CA THR A 21 29.27 7.76 13.94
C THR A 21 29.61 6.40 13.31
N GLN A 22 28.65 5.66 12.77
CA GLN A 22 28.96 4.62 11.78
C GLN A 22 28.84 5.22 10.38
N LYS A 23 29.99 5.58 9.83
CA LYS A 23 30.15 6.04 8.45
C LYS A 23 29.46 5.06 7.50
N VAL A 24 28.55 5.54 6.65
CA VAL A 24 27.96 4.76 5.55
C VAL A 24 29.10 4.07 4.80
N LYS A 25 29.07 2.74 4.77
CA LYS A 25 30.22 1.93 4.31
C LYS A 25 30.15 1.64 2.82
N ASP A 26 28.94 1.37 2.33
CA ASP A 26 28.65 0.97 0.96
C ASP A 26 27.20 1.31 0.59
N GLY A 27 26.87 1.11 -0.68
CA GLY A 27 25.57 1.40 -1.24
C GLY A 27 24.44 0.50 -0.73
N ASP A 28 24.71 -0.77 -0.46
CA ASP A 28 23.75 -1.71 0.13
C ASP A 28 23.31 -1.19 1.53
N PHE A 29 24.26 -0.80 2.38
CA PHE A 29 23.96 -0.23 3.71
C PHE A 29 23.19 1.09 3.63
N ALA A 30 23.50 1.95 2.65
CA ALA A 30 22.75 3.18 2.42
C ALA A 30 21.29 2.89 2.02
N PHE A 31 21.08 1.89 1.15
CA PHE A 31 19.75 1.44 0.75
C PHE A 31 18.94 0.89 1.94
N ASP A 32 19.54 0.03 2.75
CA ASP A 32 18.90 -0.55 3.94
C ASP A 32 18.52 0.53 4.97
N ARG A 33 19.27 1.64 5.01
CA ARG A 33 18.98 2.83 5.82
C ARG A 33 18.00 3.81 5.18
N LYS A 34 17.40 3.42 4.05
CA LYS A 34 16.47 4.22 3.23
C LYS A 34 17.06 5.55 2.75
N GLN A 35 18.39 5.62 2.64
CA GLN A 35 19.12 6.78 2.13
C GLN A 35 19.29 6.63 0.61
N TYR A 36 18.17 6.61 -0.14
CA TYR A 36 18.17 6.19 -1.53
C TYR A 36 19.01 7.08 -2.45
N ALA A 37 19.00 8.40 -2.23
CA ALA A 37 19.87 9.31 -2.95
C ALA A 37 21.36 9.01 -2.71
N VAL A 38 21.76 8.73 -1.48
CA VAL A 38 23.12 8.31 -1.14
C VAL A 38 23.46 6.94 -1.75
N ALA A 39 22.50 6.01 -1.69
CA ALA A 39 22.64 4.66 -2.23
C ALA A 39 22.93 4.67 -3.73
N THR A 40 22.20 5.46 -4.52
CA THR A 40 22.43 5.54 -5.98
C THR A 40 23.88 5.90 -6.31
N GLY A 41 24.41 6.96 -5.70
CA GLY A 41 25.79 7.41 -5.95
C GLY A 41 26.87 6.40 -5.56
N LEU A 42 26.65 5.62 -4.51
CA LEU A 42 27.57 4.57 -4.06
C LEU A 42 27.45 3.31 -4.94
N LEU A 43 26.23 2.81 -5.12
CA LEU A 43 25.94 1.60 -5.90
C LEU A 43 26.40 1.73 -7.35
N GLU A 44 26.29 2.90 -7.99
CA GLU A 44 26.80 3.10 -9.35
C GLU A 44 28.33 2.92 -9.44
N LYS A 45 29.07 3.45 -8.46
CA LYS A 45 30.53 3.30 -8.39
C LYS A 45 30.92 1.85 -8.14
N GLU A 46 30.18 1.16 -7.28
CA GLU A 46 30.40 -0.25 -6.96
C GLU A 46 30.06 -1.16 -8.15
N PHE A 47 28.94 -0.93 -8.82
CA PHE A 47 28.53 -1.67 -10.02
C PHE A 47 29.60 -1.61 -11.12
N LYS A 48 30.20 -0.44 -11.34
CA LYS A 48 31.28 -0.24 -12.32
C LYS A 48 32.54 -1.06 -11.98
N LYS A 49 32.85 -1.23 -10.69
CA LYS A 49 34.04 -1.96 -10.22
C LYS A 49 33.81 -3.47 -10.06
N GLU A 50 32.55 -3.88 -9.90
CA GLU A 50 32.19 -5.28 -9.71
C GLU A 50 32.53 -6.11 -10.96
N LYS A 51 32.97 -7.36 -10.75
CA LYS A 51 33.34 -8.30 -11.82
C LYS A 51 32.41 -9.51 -11.87
N SER A 52 31.80 -9.88 -10.75
CA SER A 52 30.82 -10.95 -10.69
C SER A 52 29.50 -10.49 -11.32
N ARG A 53 29.05 -11.21 -12.36
CA ARG A 53 27.76 -10.96 -13.02
C ARG A 53 26.59 -10.97 -12.02
N VAL A 54 26.59 -11.93 -11.10
CA VAL A 54 25.53 -12.06 -10.08
C VAL A 54 25.51 -10.84 -9.14
N GLN A 55 26.68 -10.38 -8.70
CA GLN A 55 26.76 -9.19 -7.83
C GLN A 55 26.41 -7.91 -8.57
N LYS A 56 26.76 -7.82 -9.86
CA LYS A 56 26.28 -6.75 -10.75
C LYS A 56 24.76 -6.73 -10.83
N GLY A 57 24.14 -7.90 -11.00
CA GLY A 57 22.68 -8.06 -10.99
C GLY A 57 22.07 -7.49 -9.71
N LYS A 58 22.59 -7.88 -8.53
CA LYS A 58 22.11 -7.37 -7.23
C LYS A 58 22.24 -5.85 -7.12
N LYS A 59 23.40 -5.29 -7.49
CA LYS A 59 23.64 -3.83 -7.40
C LYS A 59 22.79 -3.03 -8.38
N ALA A 60 22.61 -3.53 -9.60
CA ALA A 60 21.71 -2.93 -10.57
C ALA A 60 20.24 -2.98 -10.08
N TYR A 61 19.83 -4.06 -9.41
CA TYR A 61 18.48 -4.14 -8.85
C TYR A 61 18.28 -3.10 -7.75
N LEU A 62 19.22 -3.00 -6.80
CA LEU A 62 19.16 -1.96 -5.74
C LEU A 62 19.18 -0.54 -6.31
N LEU A 63 19.89 -0.31 -7.42
CA LEU A 63 19.81 0.96 -8.16
C LEU A 63 18.41 1.18 -8.74
N GLY A 64 17.83 0.17 -9.38
CA GLY A 64 16.46 0.21 -9.90
C GLY A 64 15.44 0.56 -8.81
N GLU A 65 15.51 -0.12 -7.66
CA GLU A 65 14.66 0.16 -6.50
C GLU A 65 14.89 1.56 -5.92
N SER A 66 16.15 2.01 -5.82
CA SER A 66 16.46 3.35 -5.35
C SER A 66 15.86 4.41 -6.27
N TYR A 67 16.02 4.28 -7.59
CA TYR A 67 15.45 5.21 -8.54
C TYR A 67 13.92 5.14 -8.59
N ARG A 68 13.31 3.95 -8.38
CA ARG A 68 11.86 3.81 -8.24
C ARG A 68 11.35 4.58 -7.01
N LEU A 69 12.02 4.45 -5.87
CA LEU A 69 11.67 5.13 -4.62
C LEU A 69 11.97 6.64 -4.62
N LEU A 70 12.82 7.08 -5.55
CA LEU A 70 13.06 8.49 -5.86
C LEU A 70 12.16 9.00 -6.99
N ASN A 71 11.15 8.22 -7.40
CA ASN A 71 10.20 8.61 -8.44
C ASN A 71 10.85 8.97 -9.80
N LYS A 72 11.91 8.24 -10.18
CA LYS A 72 12.66 8.39 -11.44
C LYS A 72 12.48 7.16 -12.34
N PRO A 73 11.32 7.00 -13.01
CA PRO A 73 10.97 5.77 -13.71
C PRO A 73 11.90 5.44 -14.89
N ALA A 74 12.44 6.44 -15.59
CA ALA A 74 13.41 6.20 -16.67
C ALA A 74 14.70 5.56 -16.16
N SER A 75 15.31 6.14 -15.12
CA SER A 75 16.51 5.57 -14.49
C SER A 75 16.22 4.22 -13.85
N ALA A 76 15.06 4.06 -13.21
CA ALA A 76 14.64 2.78 -12.64
C ALA A 76 14.55 1.68 -13.71
N SER A 77 13.88 1.97 -14.84
CA SER A 77 13.74 1.06 -15.99
C SER A 77 15.09 0.58 -16.51
N ASP A 78 16.03 1.51 -16.75
CA ASP A 78 17.37 1.19 -17.23
C ASP A 78 18.12 0.24 -16.28
N TRP A 79 18.04 0.51 -14.97
CA TRP A 79 18.73 -0.28 -13.97
C TRP A 79 18.07 -1.64 -13.72
N TYR A 80 16.74 -1.73 -13.73
CA TYR A 80 16.03 -3.00 -13.71
C TYR A 80 16.36 -3.86 -14.93
N LYS A 81 16.39 -3.27 -16.13
CA LYS A 81 16.78 -4.01 -17.33
C LYS A 81 18.20 -4.56 -17.22
N ARG A 82 19.16 -3.75 -16.74
CA ARG A 82 20.53 -4.20 -16.47
C ARG A 82 20.59 -5.30 -15.41
N ALA A 83 19.77 -5.22 -14.36
CA ALA A 83 19.70 -6.23 -13.33
C ALA A 83 19.21 -7.57 -13.91
N TYR A 84 18.15 -7.53 -14.71
CA TYR A 84 17.61 -8.69 -15.40
C TYR A 84 18.64 -9.31 -16.38
N ASP A 85 19.31 -8.49 -17.19
CA ASP A 85 20.35 -8.95 -18.13
C ASP A 85 21.58 -9.56 -17.40
N ASN A 86 21.83 -9.14 -16.16
CA ASN A 86 22.84 -9.73 -15.28
C ASN A 86 22.33 -10.93 -14.47
N GLY A 87 21.13 -11.44 -14.76
CA GLY A 87 20.58 -12.66 -14.18
C GLY A 87 20.02 -12.49 -12.76
N TYR A 88 19.56 -11.28 -12.40
CA TYR A 88 18.86 -11.08 -11.12
C TYR A 88 17.52 -11.83 -11.06
N GLY A 89 16.84 -11.95 -12.20
CA GLY A 89 15.60 -12.73 -12.35
C GLY A 89 14.33 -11.88 -12.32
N VAL A 90 13.21 -12.55 -12.04
CA VAL A 90 11.84 -12.05 -12.24
C VAL A 90 11.50 -10.76 -11.49
N ASP A 91 12.11 -10.49 -10.33
CA ASP A 91 11.89 -9.24 -9.59
C ASP A 91 12.40 -8.02 -10.40
N ALA A 92 13.53 -8.17 -11.10
CA ALA A 92 14.04 -7.11 -11.96
C ALA A 92 13.16 -6.92 -13.20
N LEU A 93 12.66 -8.02 -13.80
CA LEU A 93 11.73 -7.93 -14.94
C LEU A 93 10.39 -7.28 -14.51
N LYS A 94 9.92 -7.56 -13.30
CA LYS A 94 8.76 -6.89 -12.69
C LYS A 94 9.01 -5.39 -12.54
N GLY A 95 10.11 -4.99 -11.92
CA GLY A 95 10.49 -3.58 -11.78
C GLY A 95 10.57 -2.85 -13.14
N TYR A 96 11.14 -3.52 -14.14
CA TYR A 96 11.21 -3.03 -15.51
C TYR A 96 9.81 -2.82 -16.12
N ALA A 97 8.91 -3.81 -16.03
CA ALA A 97 7.55 -3.72 -16.57
C ALA A 97 6.74 -2.57 -15.97
N PHE A 98 6.79 -2.40 -14.64
CA PHE A 98 6.13 -1.28 -13.97
C PHE A 98 6.76 0.08 -14.31
N SER A 99 8.09 0.15 -14.47
CA SER A 99 8.76 1.40 -14.90
C SER A 99 8.41 1.78 -16.34
N LEU A 100 8.24 0.81 -17.25
CA LEU A 100 7.73 1.05 -18.61
C LEU A 100 6.31 1.62 -18.58
N LYS A 101 5.42 1.05 -17.75
CA LYS A 101 4.06 1.57 -17.55
C LYS A 101 4.10 3.01 -17.06
N ALA A 102 4.94 3.32 -16.08
CA ALA A 102 5.10 4.67 -15.54
C ALA A 102 5.63 5.70 -16.57
N MET A 103 6.39 5.23 -17.57
CA MET A 103 6.82 6.05 -18.71
C MET A 103 5.80 6.13 -19.85
N GLN A 104 4.58 5.59 -19.66
CA GLN A 104 3.53 5.47 -20.68
C GLN A 104 3.94 4.60 -21.89
N GLN A 105 4.97 3.77 -21.75
CA GLN A 105 5.40 2.80 -22.76
C GLN A 105 4.53 1.54 -22.67
N TYR A 106 3.22 1.71 -22.87
CA TYR A 106 2.21 0.70 -22.56
C TYR A 106 2.35 -0.58 -23.39
N THR A 107 2.76 -0.47 -24.65
CA THR A 107 2.93 -1.63 -25.53
C THR A 107 4.06 -2.52 -25.02
N GLU A 108 5.20 -1.92 -24.69
CA GLU A 108 6.37 -2.58 -24.14
C GLU A 108 6.08 -3.12 -22.73
N ALA A 109 5.36 -2.36 -21.89
CA ALA A 109 4.94 -2.80 -20.57
C ALA A 109 4.06 -4.05 -20.64
N MET A 110 3.06 -4.09 -21.53
CA MET A 110 2.21 -5.27 -21.75
C MET A 110 3.04 -6.49 -22.16
N GLN A 111 4.03 -6.31 -23.03
CA GLN A 111 4.92 -7.40 -23.44
C GLN A 111 5.78 -7.88 -22.26
N ALA A 112 6.37 -6.96 -21.48
CA ALA A 112 7.17 -7.31 -20.32
C ALA A 112 6.36 -8.04 -19.24
N PHE A 113 5.11 -7.63 -18.97
CA PHE A 113 4.20 -8.34 -18.06
C PHE A 113 3.84 -9.74 -18.56
N LYS A 114 3.64 -9.90 -19.87
CA LYS A 114 3.40 -11.21 -20.49
C LYS A 114 4.61 -12.13 -20.34
N ASP A 115 5.81 -11.63 -20.64
CA ASP A 115 7.06 -12.39 -20.51
C ASP A 115 7.31 -12.80 -19.06
N LEU A 116 7.08 -11.87 -18.12
CA LEU A 116 7.17 -12.13 -16.69
C LEU A 116 6.20 -13.23 -16.24
N GLY A 117 4.95 -13.18 -16.70
CA GLY A 117 3.97 -14.23 -16.44
C GLY A 117 4.42 -15.59 -16.97
N ILE A 118 4.97 -15.64 -18.18
CA ILE A 118 5.53 -16.88 -18.74
C ILE A 118 6.70 -17.39 -17.90
N GLU A 119 7.63 -16.52 -17.48
CA GLU A 119 8.84 -16.90 -16.73
C GLU A 119 8.53 -17.47 -15.34
N ILE A 120 7.54 -16.92 -14.62
CA ILE A 120 7.11 -17.45 -13.32
C ILE A 120 6.16 -18.65 -13.44
N GLY A 121 5.82 -19.08 -14.65
CA GLY A 121 4.84 -20.15 -14.87
C GLY A 121 3.39 -19.74 -14.57
N SER A 122 3.09 -18.44 -14.59
CA SER A 122 1.75 -17.88 -14.46
C SER A 122 1.46 -16.78 -15.50
N PRO A 123 1.01 -17.16 -16.70
CA PRO A 123 0.61 -16.19 -17.73
C PRO A 123 -0.51 -15.23 -17.31
N TYR A 124 -1.26 -15.56 -16.25
CA TYR A 124 -2.41 -14.80 -15.78
C TYR A 124 -2.11 -13.86 -14.60
N GLU A 125 -0.94 -13.98 -13.95
CA GLU A 125 -0.57 -13.18 -12.77
C GLU A 125 -0.69 -11.67 -13.04
N TYR A 126 -0.28 -11.23 -14.23
CA TYR A 126 -0.24 -9.81 -14.61
C TYR A 126 -1.35 -9.41 -15.59
N ARG A 127 -2.43 -10.21 -15.71
CA ARG A 127 -3.56 -9.91 -16.62
C ARG A 127 -4.18 -8.54 -16.34
N ARG A 128 -4.31 -8.16 -15.07
CA ARG A 128 -4.85 -6.87 -14.64
C ARG A 128 -3.99 -5.72 -15.13
N GLU A 129 -2.67 -5.83 -14.99
CA GLU A 129 -1.74 -4.79 -15.47
C GLU A 129 -1.75 -4.69 -16.99
N ILE A 130 -1.84 -5.81 -17.71
CA ILE A 130 -1.96 -5.82 -19.17
C ILE A 130 -3.27 -5.13 -19.60
N ALA A 131 -4.39 -5.43 -18.94
CA ALA A 131 -5.68 -4.79 -19.20
C ALA A 131 -5.63 -3.29 -18.89
N ALA A 132 -5.01 -2.90 -17.78
CA ALA A 132 -4.81 -1.50 -17.41
C ALA A 132 -4.00 -0.74 -18.46
N CYS A 133 -2.87 -1.29 -18.91
CA CYS A 133 -2.06 -0.71 -20.00
C CYS A 133 -2.87 -0.52 -21.30
N LYS A 134 -3.73 -1.49 -21.66
CA LYS A 134 -4.59 -1.39 -22.84
C LYS A 134 -5.63 -0.26 -22.70
N VAL A 135 -6.24 -0.13 -21.53
CA VAL A 135 -7.20 0.94 -21.23
C VAL A 135 -6.51 2.31 -21.21
N ALA A 136 -5.36 2.41 -20.54
CA ALA A 136 -4.55 3.61 -20.46
C ALA A 136 -4.08 4.08 -21.85
N LEU A 137 -3.67 3.16 -22.73
CA LEU A 137 -3.35 3.47 -24.13
C LEU A 137 -4.56 4.04 -24.88
N GLY A 138 -5.78 3.56 -24.59
CA GLY A 138 -7.01 4.12 -25.11
C GLY A 138 -7.24 5.57 -24.66
N TRP A 139 -7.11 5.83 -23.36
CA TRP A 139 -7.26 7.18 -22.78
C TRP A 139 -6.18 8.16 -23.28
N ALA A 140 -4.93 7.71 -23.38
CA ALA A 140 -3.83 8.51 -23.89
C ALA A 140 -4.04 8.93 -25.36
N ASN A 141 -4.75 8.12 -26.15
CA ASN A 141 -5.08 8.42 -27.54
C ASN A 141 -6.43 9.15 -27.74
N GLU A 142 -7.20 9.38 -26.66
CA GLU A 142 -8.48 10.08 -26.72
C GLU A 142 -8.27 11.54 -27.12
N LYS A 143 -8.83 11.95 -28.28
CA LYS A 143 -8.68 13.32 -28.81
C LYS A 143 -9.71 14.29 -28.23
N ARG A 144 -10.88 13.80 -27.81
CA ARG A 144 -11.97 14.61 -27.27
C ARG A 144 -11.82 14.72 -25.75
N ARG A 145 -11.05 15.70 -25.29
CA ARG A 145 -10.72 15.89 -23.86
C ARG A 145 -11.46 17.10 -23.29
N ALA A 146 -12.07 16.92 -22.12
CA ALA A 146 -12.72 18.01 -21.39
C ALA A 146 -11.68 18.87 -20.66
N TYR A 147 -10.53 18.31 -20.31
CA TYR A 147 -9.53 18.96 -19.50
C TYR A 147 -8.36 19.48 -20.34
N ARG A 148 -7.82 20.61 -19.92
CA ARG A 148 -6.49 21.12 -20.29
C ARG A 148 -5.68 21.28 -19.02
N VAL A 149 -4.38 21.02 -19.09
CA VAL A 149 -3.46 21.15 -17.96
C VAL A 149 -2.20 21.88 -18.42
N GLN A 150 -1.59 22.62 -17.51
CA GLN A 150 -0.31 23.30 -17.72
C GLN A 150 0.41 23.47 -16.38
N PRO A 151 1.75 23.42 -16.34
CA PRO A 151 2.49 23.73 -15.12
C PRO A 151 2.26 25.19 -14.72
N VAL A 152 2.36 25.49 -13.42
CA VAL A 152 2.26 26.86 -12.90
C VAL A 152 3.62 27.55 -12.91
N ASP A 153 3.63 28.87 -13.07
CA ASP A 153 4.88 29.63 -13.23
C ASP A 153 5.74 29.71 -11.96
N PHE A 154 5.16 29.45 -10.78
CA PHE A 154 5.84 29.54 -9.49
C PHE A 154 6.47 28.22 -9.01
N ASN A 155 6.41 27.17 -9.84
CA ASN A 155 7.20 25.96 -9.59
C ASN A 155 8.69 26.30 -9.56
N SER A 156 9.41 25.55 -8.74
CA SER A 156 10.84 25.60 -8.54
C SER A 156 11.50 24.42 -9.26
N HIS A 157 12.83 24.30 -9.11
CA HIS A 157 13.56 23.10 -9.55
C HIS A 157 13.54 21.98 -8.49
N SER A 158 12.92 22.25 -7.34
CA SER A 158 12.73 21.30 -6.25
C SER A 158 11.37 20.58 -6.43
N SER A 159 10.90 19.86 -5.43
CA SER A 159 9.56 19.27 -5.38
C SER A 159 8.57 20.32 -4.89
N ASP A 160 7.50 20.56 -5.64
CA ASP A 160 6.39 21.45 -5.29
C ASP A 160 5.08 20.70 -5.45
N TYR A 161 4.37 20.46 -4.35
CA TYR A 161 3.27 19.50 -4.38
C TYR A 161 2.19 19.71 -3.32
N ALA A 162 1.10 18.95 -3.47
CA ALA A 162 -0.08 18.94 -2.61
C ALA A 162 -0.64 20.35 -2.33
N PRO A 163 -1.08 21.08 -3.38
CA PRO A 163 -1.66 22.40 -3.21
C PRO A 163 -2.96 22.34 -2.43
N SER A 164 -3.23 23.39 -1.65
CA SER A 164 -4.49 23.65 -0.97
C SER A 164 -4.93 25.08 -1.25
N ILE A 165 -6.23 25.26 -1.51
CA ILE A 165 -6.82 26.59 -1.65
C ILE A 165 -6.66 27.37 -0.34
N TYR A 166 -6.28 28.63 -0.45
CA TYR A 166 -6.14 29.55 0.67
C TYR A 166 -6.76 30.91 0.34
N LYS A 167 -7.19 31.63 1.39
CA LYS A 167 -7.83 32.95 1.26
C LYS A 167 -7.01 33.93 0.41
N GLY A 168 -7.73 34.84 -0.27
CA GLY A 168 -7.13 35.93 -1.01
C GLY A 168 -6.46 35.50 -2.32
N ARG A 169 -7.03 34.50 -3.02
CA ARG A 169 -6.48 33.91 -4.24
C ARG A 169 -5.05 33.40 -4.06
N LYS A 170 -4.81 32.68 -2.97
CA LYS A 170 -3.51 32.07 -2.66
C LYS A 170 -3.61 30.55 -2.65
N LEU A 171 -2.49 29.88 -2.86
CA LEU A 171 -2.33 28.45 -2.58
C LEU A 171 -1.34 28.27 -1.44
N VAL A 172 -1.64 27.33 -0.54
CA VAL A 172 -0.63 26.76 0.36
C VAL A 172 -0.20 25.43 -0.21
N PHE A 173 1.09 25.17 -0.32
CA PHE A 173 1.61 23.94 -0.89
C PHE A 173 2.88 23.50 -0.16
N THR A 174 3.28 22.26 -0.40
CA THR A 174 4.48 21.66 0.20
C THR A 174 5.66 21.82 -0.75
N SER A 175 6.82 22.17 -0.22
CA SER A 175 8.03 22.26 -1.03
C SER A 175 9.29 21.98 -0.26
N ASP A 176 10.28 21.36 -0.90
CA ASP A 176 11.68 21.26 -0.46
C ASP A 176 12.56 22.31 -1.19
N ARG A 177 11.96 23.43 -1.65
CA ARG A 177 12.70 24.61 -2.09
C ARG A 177 13.46 25.23 -0.93
N SER A 178 14.68 25.69 -1.20
CA SER A 178 15.48 26.34 -0.17
C SER A 178 14.84 27.67 0.26
N ALA A 179 14.56 27.80 1.56
CA ALA A 179 14.32 29.01 2.37
C ALA A 179 13.10 28.98 3.32
N ALA A 180 12.96 27.99 4.22
CA ALA A 180 12.02 28.11 5.35
C ALA A 180 12.64 27.69 6.69
N THR A 181 13.10 26.45 6.86
CA THR A 181 13.83 26.02 8.07
C THR A 181 14.84 24.88 7.82
N GLY A 182 16.05 24.98 8.39
CA GLY A 182 17.11 23.95 8.32
C GLY A 182 17.88 23.90 6.99
N ASP A 183 19.21 23.67 7.05
CA ASP A 183 20.10 23.58 5.88
C ASP A 183 20.62 22.15 5.65
N ASP A 184 20.07 21.16 6.37
CA ASP A 184 20.53 19.77 6.32
C ASP A 184 19.84 19.01 5.16
N THR A 185 20.65 18.28 4.37
CA THR A 185 20.13 17.42 3.31
C THR A 185 19.41 16.19 3.89
N TYR A 186 18.17 15.98 3.45
CA TYR A 186 17.39 14.79 3.74
C TYR A 186 17.92 13.60 2.92
N ASN A 187 18.71 12.73 3.58
CA ASN A 187 19.42 11.62 2.92
C ASN A 187 18.55 10.63 2.13
N TRP A 188 17.24 10.59 2.39
CA TRP A 188 16.31 9.75 1.63
C TRP A 188 16.19 10.24 0.19
N THR A 189 15.77 11.49 0.00
CA THR A 189 15.50 12.09 -1.31
C THR A 189 16.74 12.76 -1.91
N GLY A 190 17.67 13.18 -1.06
CA GLY A 190 18.80 14.02 -1.43
C GLY A 190 18.45 15.51 -1.56
N SER A 191 17.22 15.89 -1.22
CA SER A 191 16.74 17.28 -1.14
C SER A 191 16.82 17.82 0.29
N ASP A 192 16.43 19.08 0.50
CA ASP A 192 16.22 19.65 1.84
C ASP A 192 14.94 19.08 2.48
N PHE A 193 14.69 19.40 3.76
CA PHE A 193 13.43 19.06 4.42
C PHE A 193 12.27 19.89 3.83
N SER A 194 11.09 19.28 3.71
CA SER A 194 9.93 19.96 3.13
C SER A 194 9.22 20.84 4.14
N ASP A 195 8.82 22.03 3.70
CA ASP A 195 8.11 23.04 4.46
C ASP A 195 6.80 23.44 3.72
N LEU A 196 5.90 24.15 4.42
CA LEU A 196 4.74 24.77 3.76
C LEU A 196 5.08 26.17 3.24
N PHE A 197 4.62 26.44 2.02
CA PHE A 197 4.80 27.72 1.32
C PHE A 197 3.45 28.26 0.85
N THR A 198 3.39 29.57 0.66
CA THR A 198 2.24 30.26 0.09
C THR A 198 2.61 30.83 -1.27
N ALA A 199 1.81 30.54 -2.30
CA ALA A 199 1.88 31.22 -3.60
C ALA A 199 0.70 32.19 -3.76
N ASP A 200 0.99 33.42 -4.17
CA ASP A 200 -0.03 34.37 -4.62
C ASP A 200 -0.33 34.14 -6.10
N LEU A 201 -1.58 33.77 -6.43
CA LEU A 201 -1.95 33.41 -7.80
C LEU A 201 -2.06 34.61 -8.75
N SER A 202 -1.97 35.84 -8.22
CA SER A 202 -2.04 37.07 -9.02
C SER A 202 -0.65 37.58 -9.39
N THR A 203 0.33 37.39 -8.51
CA THR A 203 1.72 37.86 -8.70
C THR A 203 2.71 36.74 -8.97
N ASN A 204 2.32 35.48 -8.76
CA ASN A 204 3.19 34.30 -8.73
C ASN A 204 4.30 34.38 -7.65
N SER A 205 4.19 35.28 -6.68
CA SER A 205 5.18 35.37 -5.59
C SER A 205 5.00 34.22 -4.60
N VAL A 206 6.11 33.62 -4.17
CA VAL A 206 6.12 32.56 -3.16
C VAL A 206 6.84 33.02 -1.90
N GLU A 207 6.24 32.75 -0.75
CA GLU A 207 6.79 33.01 0.58
C GLU A 207 6.60 31.78 1.49
N PRO A 208 7.51 31.53 2.46
CA PRO A 208 7.26 30.55 3.51
C PRO A 208 5.93 30.83 4.23
N PHE A 209 5.20 29.79 4.63
CA PHE A 209 3.85 29.95 5.20
C PHE A 209 3.85 30.67 6.56
N ASP A 210 4.18 29.97 7.65
CA ASP A 210 4.19 30.54 9.00
C ASP A 210 5.28 29.86 9.84
N GLY A 211 6.08 30.65 10.56
CA GLY A 211 7.23 30.16 11.33
C GLY A 211 6.89 29.35 12.59
N GLN A 212 5.62 29.30 13.01
CA GLN A 212 5.14 28.38 14.05
C GLN A 212 4.70 27.03 13.46
N ILE A 213 4.43 26.99 12.15
CA ILE A 213 4.04 25.79 11.42
C ILE A 213 5.27 25.12 10.80
N ASN A 214 6.13 25.87 10.15
CA ASN A 214 7.37 25.35 9.56
C ASN A 214 8.41 25.11 10.66
N THR A 215 9.01 23.92 10.67
CA THR A 215 10.00 23.50 11.66
C THR A 215 11.12 22.71 11.00
N PRO A 216 12.26 22.43 11.67
CA PRO A 216 13.32 21.60 11.07
C PRO A 216 12.94 20.15 10.72
N TYR A 217 11.66 19.77 10.82
CA TYR A 217 11.12 18.48 10.41
C TYR A 217 10.42 18.60 9.06
N ASN A 218 9.98 17.49 8.47
CA ASN A 218 9.17 17.58 7.26
C ASN A 218 7.73 17.97 7.62
N GLU A 219 7.29 19.12 7.16
CA GLU A 219 5.89 19.49 7.03
C GLU A 219 5.39 19.29 5.60
N GLY A 220 4.11 18.96 5.46
CA GLY A 220 3.51 18.83 4.15
C GLY A 220 2.00 18.61 4.21
N THR A 221 1.37 18.81 3.05
CA THR A 221 -0.06 18.65 2.78
C THR A 221 -0.97 19.30 3.84
N ALA A 222 -1.48 20.49 3.54
CA ALA A 222 -2.37 21.23 4.42
C ALA A 222 -3.83 21.15 3.96
N ALA A 223 -4.77 21.25 4.91
CA ALA A 223 -6.18 21.46 4.68
C ALA A 223 -6.71 22.50 5.67
N PHE A 224 -7.63 23.34 5.21
CA PHE A 224 -8.23 24.41 6.01
C PHE A 224 -9.73 24.22 6.13
N ASN A 225 -10.31 24.69 7.24
CA ASN A 225 -11.75 24.89 7.30
C ASN A 225 -12.17 26.11 6.45
N GLY A 226 -13.46 26.23 6.15
CA GLY A 226 -13.97 27.21 5.17
C GLY A 226 -13.72 28.69 5.51
N ASP A 227 -13.44 29.02 6.79
CA ASP A 227 -13.11 30.38 7.24
C ASP A 227 -11.60 30.59 7.53
N PHE A 228 -10.77 29.58 7.26
CA PHE A 228 -9.32 29.60 7.49
C PHE A 228 -8.92 29.93 8.94
N THR A 229 -9.73 29.48 9.90
CA THR A 229 -9.44 29.59 11.35
C THR A 229 -8.85 28.32 11.95
N GLU A 230 -8.94 27.18 11.26
CA GLU A 230 -8.33 25.92 11.63
C GLU A 230 -7.56 25.36 10.43
N MET A 231 -6.36 24.84 10.68
CA MET A 231 -5.58 24.09 9.71
C MET A 231 -5.26 22.70 10.24
N TYR A 232 -5.24 21.75 9.32
CA TYR A 232 -4.80 20.38 9.52
C TYR A 232 -3.67 20.11 8.55
N PHE A 233 -2.59 19.50 9.00
CA PHE A 233 -1.44 19.25 8.13
C PHE A 233 -0.66 18.01 8.58
N THR A 234 0.20 17.52 7.71
CA THR A 234 1.09 16.39 8.02
C THR A 234 2.42 16.92 8.54
N ARG A 235 2.93 16.35 9.63
CA ARG A 235 4.30 16.58 10.11
C ARG A 235 4.98 15.27 10.45
N CYS A 236 6.18 15.04 9.93
CA CYS A 236 6.93 13.81 10.17
C CYS A 236 8.10 14.05 11.12
N PHE A 237 7.94 13.62 12.36
CA PHE A 237 8.93 13.81 13.42
C PHE A 237 9.00 12.59 14.34
N GLY A 238 10.10 12.47 15.07
CA GLY A 238 10.37 11.37 15.97
C GLY A 238 11.46 11.74 16.99
N ASN A 239 11.71 10.84 17.93
CA ASN A 239 12.84 10.98 18.83
C ASN A 239 14.15 10.74 18.08
N LYS A 240 15.25 11.37 18.48
CA LYS A 240 16.58 11.23 17.84
C LYS A 240 17.11 9.78 17.72
N LYS A 241 16.46 8.80 18.36
CA LYS A 241 16.85 7.38 18.37
C LYS A 241 15.87 6.46 17.63
N GLU A 242 14.79 7.00 17.08
CA GLU A 242 13.67 6.25 16.50
C GLU A 242 13.32 6.79 15.11
N ASP A 243 12.47 6.06 14.38
CA ASP A 243 11.94 6.55 13.12
C ASP A 243 11.15 7.84 13.26
N ASN A 244 11.26 8.71 12.26
CA ASN A 244 10.30 9.78 12.07
C ASN A 244 9.03 9.17 11.47
N PHE A 245 7.90 9.32 12.17
CA PHE A 245 6.59 8.95 11.66
C PHE A 245 5.78 10.20 11.40
N CYS A 246 4.97 10.17 10.35
CA CYS A 246 4.08 11.27 9.98
C CYS A 246 2.84 11.28 10.86
N LYS A 247 2.52 12.45 11.42
CA LYS A 247 1.39 12.68 12.29
C LYS A 247 0.46 13.72 11.67
N LEU A 248 -0.84 13.57 11.89
CA LEU A 248 -1.80 14.63 11.61
C LEU A 248 -1.79 15.65 12.74
N MET A 249 -1.49 16.88 12.36
CA MET A 249 -1.39 18.03 13.24
C MET A 249 -2.59 18.93 13.03
N VAL A 250 -3.02 19.61 14.09
CA VAL A 250 -4.00 20.70 14.05
C VAL A 250 -3.39 21.97 14.62
N SER A 251 -3.66 23.10 13.97
CA SER A 251 -3.42 24.42 14.54
C SER A 251 -4.62 25.32 14.32
N LYS A 252 -4.87 26.22 15.28
CA LYS A 252 -5.92 27.22 15.23
C LYS A 252 -5.32 28.58 14.97
N ARG A 253 -6.11 29.46 14.39
CA ARG A 253 -5.72 30.84 14.14
C ARG A 253 -6.11 31.72 15.31
N SER A 254 -5.17 32.51 15.81
CA SER A 254 -5.34 33.49 16.88
C SER A 254 -4.90 34.86 16.38
N GLY A 255 -5.85 35.64 15.84
CA GLY A 255 -5.55 36.89 15.14
C GLY A 255 -4.85 36.62 13.81
N ASP A 256 -3.63 37.16 13.65
CA ASP A 256 -2.83 36.98 12.44
C ASP A 256 -1.81 35.84 12.53
N HIS A 257 -1.78 35.12 13.65
CA HIS A 257 -0.84 34.02 13.86
C HIS A 257 -1.57 32.68 14.00
N TRP A 258 -0.90 31.61 13.60
CA TRP A 258 -1.28 30.26 14.01
C TRP A 258 -0.90 30.02 15.48
N THR A 259 -1.49 29.01 16.11
CA THR A 259 -1.11 28.52 17.44
C THR A 259 -0.06 27.41 17.33
N VAL A 260 0.56 27.04 18.44
CA VAL A 260 1.45 25.86 18.50
C VAL A 260 0.66 24.62 18.05
N PRO A 261 1.08 23.91 16.99
CA PRO A 261 0.37 22.73 16.51
C PRO A 261 0.35 21.59 17.51
N ALA A 262 -0.77 20.87 17.59
CA ALA A 262 -0.91 19.66 18.39
C ALA A 262 -1.28 18.46 17.50
N ALA A 263 -0.82 17.26 17.84
CA ALA A 263 -1.27 16.05 17.16
C ALA A 263 -2.75 15.77 17.48
N LEU A 264 -3.49 15.20 16.52
CA LEU A 264 -4.86 14.75 16.77
C LEU A 264 -4.89 13.59 17.77
N GLY A 265 -5.94 13.54 18.60
CA GLY A 265 -6.02 12.61 19.73
C GLY A 265 -6.00 11.12 19.36
N PHE A 266 -6.40 10.76 18.14
CA PHE A 266 -6.38 9.38 17.65
C PHE A 266 -5.05 8.95 17.01
N VAL A 267 -4.08 9.88 16.87
CA VAL A 267 -2.79 9.56 16.24
C VAL A 267 -1.99 8.66 17.18
N GLN A 268 -1.66 7.46 16.70
CA GLN A 268 -0.84 6.50 17.41
C GLN A 268 0.63 6.60 16.99
N ASP A 269 1.54 6.17 17.86
CA ASP A 269 2.96 6.10 17.52
C ASP A 269 3.23 4.96 16.52
N LYS A 270 4.27 5.13 15.71
CA LYS A 270 4.74 4.16 14.70
C LYS A 270 3.78 3.87 13.54
N ILE A 271 2.71 4.65 13.43
CA ILE A 271 1.81 4.66 12.27
C ILE A 271 1.95 6.01 11.57
N ASN A 272 2.01 5.99 10.24
CA ASN A 272 2.00 7.20 9.42
C ASN A 272 0.56 7.61 9.13
N TYR A 273 0.24 8.84 9.51
CA TYR A 273 -0.98 9.54 9.16
C TYR A 273 -0.60 10.75 8.32
N GLY A 274 -1.32 10.99 7.23
CA GLY A 274 -1.04 12.13 6.36
C GLY A 274 -2.18 12.48 5.42
N HIS A 275 -1.95 13.53 4.65
CA HIS A 275 -2.85 14.03 3.61
C HIS A 275 -4.28 14.34 4.11
N PRO A 276 -4.44 15.25 5.09
CA PRO A 276 -5.76 15.61 5.59
C PRO A 276 -6.62 16.30 4.54
N ALA A 277 -7.93 16.07 4.59
CA ALA A 277 -8.95 16.82 3.86
C ALA A 277 -10.22 16.95 4.69
N LEU A 278 -10.82 18.14 4.69
CA LEU A 278 -12.06 18.42 5.40
C LEU A 278 -13.25 18.40 4.46
N SER A 279 -14.40 17.94 4.95
CA SER A 279 -15.67 18.26 4.32
C SER A 279 -15.96 19.75 4.42
N ALA A 280 -16.75 20.29 3.48
CA ALA A 280 -17.05 21.72 3.41
C ALA A 280 -17.69 22.28 4.70
N ASP A 281 -18.43 21.46 5.45
CA ASP A 281 -19.04 21.81 6.75
C ASP A 281 -18.09 21.64 7.96
N GLY A 282 -16.85 21.17 7.74
CA GLY A 282 -15.85 20.91 8.78
C GLY A 282 -16.19 19.76 9.73
N GLN A 283 -17.22 18.95 9.43
CA GLN A 283 -17.68 17.87 10.31
C GLN A 283 -17.01 16.52 10.07
N ARG A 284 -16.37 16.34 8.92
CA ARG A 284 -15.66 15.11 8.55
C ARG A 284 -14.22 15.45 8.16
N LEU A 285 -13.27 14.66 8.68
CA LEU A 285 -11.86 14.71 8.32
C LEU A 285 -11.49 13.39 7.67
N PHE A 286 -11.08 13.47 6.41
CA PHE A 286 -10.54 12.37 5.62
C PHE A 286 -9.03 12.45 5.61
N PHE A 287 -8.35 11.31 5.61
CA PHE A 287 -6.89 11.26 5.61
C PHE A 287 -6.40 9.88 5.17
N SER A 288 -5.12 9.78 4.81
CA SER A 288 -4.45 8.52 4.49
C SER A 288 -3.70 7.97 5.69
N CYS A 289 -3.73 6.64 5.87
CA CYS A 289 -3.05 5.97 6.98
C CYS A 289 -2.54 4.59 6.56
N ASN A 290 -1.34 4.22 7.01
CA ASN A 290 -0.75 2.90 6.77
C ASN A 290 -0.90 1.94 7.98
N SER A 291 -2.03 2.05 8.70
CA SER A 291 -2.33 1.15 9.82
C SER A 291 -2.50 -0.29 9.35
N ASP A 292 -2.02 -1.23 10.14
CA ASP A 292 -2.16 -2.68 9.92
C ASP A 292 -3.64 -3.16 9.90
N GLU A 293 -4.57 -2.33 10.39
CA GLU A 293 -6.03 -2.57 10.30
C GLU A 293 -6.61 -2.20 8.91
N GLY A 294 -5.81 -1.54 8.07
CA GLY A 294 -6.13 -1.21 6.68
C GLY A 294 -6.09 -2.42 5.75
N TRP A 295 -6.27 -2.18 4.46
CA TRP A 295 -6.27 -3.23 3.43
C TRP A 295 -5.06 -3.16 2.50
N GLY A 296 -4.44 -1.99 2.37
CA GLY A 296 -3.34 -1.74 1.45
C GLY A 296 -2.10 -1.20 2.12
N GLY A 297 -1.28 -0.49 1.34
CA GLY A 297 -0.12 0.23 1.85
C GLY A 297 -0.51 1.50 2.59
N TYR A 298 -1.43 2.28 2.02
CA TYR A 298 -2.08 3.42 2.67
C TYR A 298 -3.56 3.37 2.30
N ASP A 299 -4.44 3.51 3.28
CA ASP A 299 -5.87 3.53 3.06
C ASP A 299 -6.45 4.89 3.46
N ILE A 300 -7.60 5.26 2.88
CA ILE A 300 -8.36 6.44 3.28
C ILE A 300 -9.29 6.08 4.44
N TRP A 301 -9.18 6.89 5.49
CA TRP A 301 -9.99 6.83 6.70
C TRP A 301 -10.80 8.12 6.84
N VAL A 302 -11.91 8.04 7.57
CA VAL A 302 -12.74 9.19 7.91
C VAL A 302 -12.98 9.26 9.42
N SER A 303 -12.80 10.43 10.01
CA SER A 303 -13.21 10.73 11.38
C SER A 303 -14.32 11.79 11.39
N GLN A 304 -15.23 11.67 12.35
CA GLN A 304 -16.31 12.63 12.56
C GLN A 304 -15.97 13.57 13.70
N ARG A 305 -16.30 14.85 13.53
CA ARG A 305 -16.18 15.84 14.59
C ARG A 305 -17.26 15.61 15.65
N THR A 306 -16.86 15.71 16.91
CA THR A 306 -17.73 15.61 18.09
C THR A 306 -17.46 16.78 19.03
N ALA A 307 -18.26 16.90 20.10
CA ALA A 307 -18.00 17.89 21.15
C ALA A 307 -16.63 17.71 21.84
N GLY A 308 -16.09 16.48 21.85
CA GLY A 308 -14.78 16.14 22.45
C GLY A 308 -13.60 16.21 21.48
N GLY A 309 -13.80 16.65 20.23
CA GLY A 309 -12.79 16.59 19.17
C GLY A 309 -13.15 15.53 18.10
N TRP A 310 -12.15 15.02 17.41
CA TRP A 310 -12.34 13.99 16.37
C TRP A 310 -12.57 12.62 17.01
N ALA A 311 -13.59 11.90 16.54
CA ALA A 311 -13.88 10.53 16.97
C ALA A 311 -12.82 9.54 16.47
N GLU A 312 -12.87 8.30 16.97
CA GLU A 312 -12.07 7.21 16.40
C GLU A 312 -12.34 7.05 14.90
N PRO A 313 -11.29 7.05 14.05
CA PRO A 313 -11.43 6.95 12.61
C PRO A 313 -12.07 5.63 12.15
N LYS A 314 -12.77 5.68 11.01
CA LYS A 314 -13.33 4.51 10.34
C LYS A 314 -12.74 4.36 8.95
N LEU A 315 -12.34 3.14 8.60
CA LEU A 315 -11.84 2.80 7.28
C LEU A 315 -12.94 2.99 6.22
N MET A 316 -12.62 3.62 5.10
CA MET A 316 -13.53 3.75 3.96
C MET A 316 -13.71 2.42 3.23
N GLY A 317 -14.85 2.26 2.53
CA GLY A 317 -15.23 1.00 1.87
C GLY A 317 -14.32 0.56 0.71
N ARG A 318 -14.44 -0.71 0.30
CA ARG A 318 -13.62 -1.38 -0.74
C ARG A 318 -13.72 -0.74 -2.13
N SER A 319 -14.73 0.10 -2.36
CA SER A 319 -14.83 0.87 -3.60
C SER A 319 -13.74 1.95 -3.68
N ILE A 320 -13.23 2.42 -2.54
CA ILE A 320 -12.19 3.45 -2.43
C ILE A 320 -10.85 2.79 -2.12
N ASN A 321 -10.78 1.96 -1.08
CA ASN A 321 -9.54 1.36 -0.59
C ASN A 321 -9.23 0.01 -1.25
N THR A 322 -7.98 -0.18 -1.65
CA THR A 322 -7.49 -1.35 -2.38
C THR A 322 -6.37 -2.05 -1.61
N ILE A 323 -5.54 -2.87 -2.29
CA ILE A 323 -4.29 -3.39 -1.69
C ILE A 323 -3.09 -2.48 -1.98
N GLY A 324 -3.30 -1.38 -2.72
CA GLY A 324 -2.30 -0.37 -3.06
C GLY A 324 -2.28 0.79 -2.07
N ASN A 325 -1.92 1.97 -2.58
CA ASN A 325 -1.83 3.20 -1.83
C ASN A 325 -2.92 4.18 -2.24
N GLU A 326 -3.90 4.41 -1.38
CA GLU A 326 -4.88 5.50 -1.51
C GLU A 326 -4.43 6.74 -0.73
N LYS A 327 -4.02 7.77 -1.47
CA LYS A 327 -3.36 8.98 -0.96
C LYS A 327 -4.08 10.26 -1.37
N PHE A 328 -3.75 11.36 -0.69
CA PHE A 328 -4.19 12.72 -1.05
C PHE A 328 -5.70 12.88 -1.28
N PRO A 329 -6.56 12.49 -0.32
CA PRO A 329 -7.99 12.79 -0.43
C PRO A 329 -8.20 14.31 -0.51
N CYS A 330 -9.25 14.73 -1.21
CA CYS A 330 -9.73 16.11 -1.26
C CYS A 330 -11.25 16.10 -1.49
N LEU A 331 -11.99 17.00 -0.82
CA LEU A 331 -13.43 17.14 -1.01
C LEU A 331 -13.77 18.43 -1.75
N ASP A 332 -14.67 18.29 -2.71
CA ASP A 332 -15.38 19.40 -3.35
C ASP A 332 -16.89 19.12 -3.35
N GLY A 333 -17.61 19.77 -2.44
CA GLY A 333 -19.00 19.40 -2.13
C GLY A 333 -19.10 17.94 -1.67
N ASP A 334 -19.92 17.15 -2.37
CA ASP A 334 -20.09 15.72 -2.12
C ASP A 334 -19.09 14.83 -2.90
N THR A 335 -18.21 15.44 -3.70
CA THR A 335 -17.22 14.70 -4.50
C THR A 335 -15.94 14.54 -3.70
N LEU A 336 -15.50 13.29 -3.53
CA LEU A 336 -14.18 12.94 -3.04
C LEU A 336 -13.26 12.67 -4.23
N TYR A 337 -12.17 13.42 -4.30
CA TYR A 337 -11.00 13.13 -5.12
C TYR A 337 -9.95 12.44 -4.26
N PHE A 338 -9.19 11.53 -4.84
CA PHE A 338 -8.02 10.90 -4.19
C PHE A 338 -7.12 10.27 -5.25
N SER A 339 -5.90 9.91 -4.88
CA SER A 339 -4.98 9.21 -5.78
C SER A 339 -4.77 7.76 -5.37
N SER A 340 -4.64 6.87 -6.36
CA SER A 340 -4.35 5.45 -6.13
C SER A 340 -3.37 4.90 -7.17
N ASP A 341 -2.51 3.97 -6.75
CA ASP A 341 -1.56 3.25 -7.62
C ASP A 341 -2.01 1.82 -7.97
N PHE A 342 -3.24 1.46 -7.60
CA PHE A 342 -3.77 0.10 -7.80
C PHE A 342 -5.11 0.03 -8.51
N HIS A 343 -5.98 1.04 -8.33
CA HIS A 343 -7.17 1.16 -9.18
C HIS A 343 -6.77 1.17 -10.66
N PRO A 344 -7.63 0.72 -11.59
CA PRO A 344 -7.32 0.72 -13.02
C PRO A 344 -6.90 2.11 -13.52
N GLY A 345 -5.59 2.27 -13.68
CA GLY A 345 -4.91 3.54 -13.88
C GLY A 345 -3.90 3.52 -15.01
N MET A 346 -3.29 4.68 -15.24
CA MET A 346 -2.34 4.97 -16.30
C MET A 346 -0.89 4.77 -15.88
N GLY A 347 -0.56 4.68 -14.60
CA GLY A 347 0.84 4.80 -14.20
C GLY A 347 1.14 4.48 -12.75
N GLY A 348 1.82 5.44 -12.10
CA GLY A 348 2.00 5.49 -10.65
C GLY A 348 0.70 5.85 -9.95
N LEU A 349 0.70 6.88 -9.12
CA LEU A 349 -0.53 7.43 -8.57
C LEU A 349 -1.39 8.07 -9.67
N ASP A 350 -2.65 7.68 -9.76
CA ASP A 350 -3.65 8.28 -10.64
C ASP A 350 -4.73 8.96 -9.81
N ILE A 351 -5.23 10.13 -10.23
CA ILE A 351 -6.36 10.81 -9.57
C ILE A 351 -7.68 10.16 -9.99
N PHE A 352 -8.45 9.74 -8.99
CA PHE A 352 -9.80 9.23 -9.10
C PHE A 352 -10.79 10.19 -8.43
N LYS A 353 -12.06 10.08 -8.82
CA LYS A 353 -13.16 10.70 -8.11
C LYS A 353 -14.30 9.73 -7.83
N THR A 354 -15.00 9.98 -6.75
CA THR A 354 -16.28 9.36 -6.39
C THR A 354 -17.13 10.39 -5.67
N TRP A 355 -18.44 10.15 -5.54
CA TRP A 355 -19.32 11.02 -4.76
C TRP A 355 -20.36 10.19 -4.03
N GLN A 356 -20.86 10.74 -2.94
CA GLN A 356 -21.88 10.12 -2.14
C GLN A 356 -23.28 10.37 -2.75
N MET A 357 -24.04 9.32 -2.96
CA MET A 357 -25.44 9.39 -3.36
C MET A 357 -26.32 9.73 -2.16
N ALA A 358 -27.57 10.17 -2.40
CA ALA A 358 -28.51 10.58 -1.36
C ALA A 358 -28.81 9.48 -0.31
N ASN A 359 -28.67 8.20 -0.68
CA ASN A 359 -28.82 7.06 0.23
C ASN A 359 -27.54 6.71 1.02
N GLY A 360 -26.49 7.53 0.91
CA GLY A 360 -25.21 7.35 1.60
C GLY A 360 -24.20 6.44 0.90
N ALA A 361 -24.58 5.78 -0.19
CA ALA A 361 -23.71 4.92 -1.01
C ALA A 361 -22.72 5.75 -1.84
N TRP A 362 -21.55 5.20 -2.18
CA TRP A 362 -20.55 5.87 -3.02
C TRP A 362 -20.63 5.35 -4.45
N VAL A 363 -20.57 6.25 -5.43
CA VAL A 363 -20.48 5.83 -6.83
C VAL A 363 -19.13 5.14 -7.07
N PRO A 364 -19.06 4.07 -7.89
CA PRO A 364 -17.80 3.46 -8.29
C PRO A 364 -16.76 4.50 -8.72
N VAL A 365 -15.52 4.32 -8.29
CA VAL A 365 -14.46 5.30 -8.52
C VAL A 365 -14.19 5.48 -10.02
N LYS A 366 -14.03 6.73 -10.44
CA LYS A 366 -13.80 7.12 -11.84
C LYS A 366 -12.41 7.75 -11.97
N ASN A 367 -11.54 7.14 -12.77
CA ASN A 367 -10.25 7.72 -13.16
C ASN A 367 -10.49 9.00 -13.97
N LEU A 368 -9.73 10.06 -13.71
CA LEU A 368 -9.87 11.35 -14.41
C LEU A 368 -9.25 11.39 -15.81
N LYS A 369 -8.53 10.32 -16.19
CA LYS A 369 -7.91 10.09 -17.50
C LYS A 369 -6.92 11.17 -17.91
N ALA A 370 -6.28 10.98 -19.06
CA ALA A 370 -5.52 12.03 -19.70
C ALA A 370 -6.39 13.27 -20.03
N PRO A 371 -5.88 14.50 -19.79
CA PRO A 371 -4.52 14.85 -19.38
C PRO A 371 -4.35 15.12 -17.87
N ILE A 372 -5.40 14.94 -17.05
CA ILE A 372 -5.25 15.06 -15.59
C ILE A 372 -4.31 13.97 -15.10
N ASN A 373 -4.58 12.72 -15.48
CA ASN A 373 -3.68 11.60 -15.23
C ASN A 373 -2.74 11.33 -16.42
N SER A 374 -1.63 10.70 -16.10
CA SER A 374 -0.50 10.36 -16.96
C SER A 374 0.11 9.04 -16.48
N GLY A 375 1.26 8.65 -17.04
CA GLY A 375 2.04 7.53 -16.49
C GLY A 375 2.76 7.86 -15.19
N ALA A 376 2.91 9.14 -14.86
CA ALA A 376 3.61 9.59 -13.67
C ALA A 376 2.75 9.38 -12.40
N ASP A 377 3.23 9.87 -11.27
CA ASP A 377 2.37 10.13 -10.11
C ASP A 377 1.60 11.42 -10.37
N ASP A 378 0.28 11.37 -10.21
CA ASP A 378 -0.67 12.46 -10.34
C ASP A 378 -1.54 12.49 -9.07
N PHE A 379 -1.49 13.59 -8.32
CA PHE A 379 -2.06 13.62 -6.98
C PHE A 379 -2.41 15.00 -6.44
N GLY A 380 -3.09 15.05 -5.28
CA GLY A 380 -3.37 16.29 -4.57
C GLY A 380 -4.25 17.27 -5.34
N LEU A 381 -5.30 16.79 -6.01
CA LEU A 381 -6.21 17.64 -6.77
C LEU A 381 -7.06 18.51 -5.84
N VAL A 382 -7.11 19.81 -6.12
CA VAL A 382 -8.00 20.79 -5.48
C VAL A 382 -8.76 21.61 -6.51
N VAL A 383 -10.01 21.96 -6.22
CA VAL A 383 -10.85 22.81 -7.06
C VAL A 383 -10.80 24.25 -6.57
N ASP A 384 -10.53 25.20 -7.48
CA ASP A 384 -10.51 26.62 -7.18
C ASP A 384 -11.83 27.27 -7.63
N HIS A 385 -12.71 27.54 -6.66
CA HIS A 385 -14.01 28.18 -6.91
C HIS A 385 -13.90 29.69 -7.18
N GLU A 386 -12.82 30.35 -6.76
CA GLU A 386 -12.55 31.76 -7.02
C GLU A 386 -11.77 31.98 -8.32
N GLY A 387 -11.28 30.90 -8.92
CA GLY A 387 -10.51 30.92 -10.15
C GLY A 387 -11.30 31.48 -11.33
N GLN A 388 -10.61 32.24 -12.18
CA GLN A 388 -11.26 32.94 -13.28
C GLN A 388 -11.71 31.94 -14.35
N LYS A 389 -13.03 31.90 -14.61
CA LYS A 389 -13.65 31.09 -15.66
C LYS A 389 -13.90 31.99 -16.87
N THR A 390 -13.22 31.74 -17.99
CA THR A 390 -13.40 32.52 -19.23
C THR A 390 -13.85 31.62 -20.37
N GLY A 391 -14.75 32.14 -21.23
CA GLY A 391 -15.24 31.40 -22.39
C GLY A 391 -16.01 30.13 -22.00
N ASP A 392 -15.51 28.98 -22.45
CA ASP A 392 -16.08 27.65 -22.26
C ASP A 392 -15.55 26.91 -21.02
N VAL A 393 -14.77 27.58 -20.16
CA VAL A 393 -14.24 26.99 -18.91
C VAL A 393 -15.35 26.86 -17.86
N LEU A 394 -15.56 25.64 -17.38
CA LEU A 394 -16.56 25.28 -16.35
C LEU A 394 -15.96 25.27 -14.94
N GLU A 395 -14.71 24.82 -14.84
CA GLU A 395 -14.04 24.52 -13.57
C GLU A 395 -12.54 24.71 -13.74
N VAL A 396 -11.88 25.18 -12.70
CA VAL A 396 -10.44 25.36 -12.65
C VAL A 396 -9.94 24.85 -11.31
N GLY A 397 -8.68 24.46 -11.26
CA GLY A 397 -8.07 23.96 -10.04
C GLY A 397 -6.63 23.55 -10.27
N TYR A 398 -6.07 22.85 -9.29
CA TYR A 398 -4.66 22.51 -9.25
C TYR A 398 -4.47 21.06 -8.84
N PHE A 399 -3.36 20.47 -9.24
CA PHE A 399 -2.92 19.15 -8.80
C PHE A 399 -1.40 19.06 -8.92
N SER A 400 -0.80 17.99 -8.43
CA SER A 400 0.63 17.74 -8.46
C SER A 400 0.98 16.59 -9.37
N SER A 401 2.15 16.66 -10.01
CA SER A 401 2.65 15.58 -10.86
C SER A 401 4.16 15.62 -11.01
N ASN A 402 4.80 14.46 -11.12
CA ASN A 402 6.21 14.31 -11.51
C ASN A 402 6.38 13.96 -13.01
N ARG A 403 5.43 14.38 -13.84
CA ARG A 403 5.49 14.16 -15.29
C ARG A 403 6.68 14.91 -15.93
N PRO A 404 7.25 14.38 -17.04
CA PRO A 404 8.52 14.90 -17.57
C PRO A 404 8.50 16.33 -18.14
N ASP A 405 7.33 16.94 -18.35
CA ASP A 405 7.18 18.33 -18.79
C ASP A 405 7.21 19.36 -17.64
N GLY A 406 7.39 18.90 -16.40
CA GLY A 406 7.62 19.73 -15.21
C GLY A 406 9.04 20.29 -15.12
N THR A 407 9.25 21.25 -14.21
CA THR A 407 10.57 21.87 -13.96
C THR A 407 11.31 21.20 -12.80
N GLY A 408 10.57 20.64 -11.85
CA GLY A 408 11.04 20.09 -10.59
C GLY A 408 10.99 18.57 -10.52
N SER A 409 11.05 18.03 -9.30
CA SER A 409 10.85 16.59 -9.06
C SER A 409 9.37 16.23 -8.94
N ASP A 410 8.60 17.09 -8.30
CA ASP A 410 7.13 17.17 -8.37
C ASP A 410 6.79 18.61 -8.70
N ASP A 411 5.76 18.82 -9.51
CA ASP A 411 5.34 20.13 -9.99
C ASP A 411 3.84 20.33 -9.76
N ILE A 412 3.44 21.56 -9.47
CA ILE A 412 2.02 21.94 -9.44
C ILE A 412 1.55 22.26 -10.86
N TYR A 413 0.43 21.69 -11.25
CA TYR A 413 -0.25 21.92 -12.52
C TYR A 413 -1.59 22.59 -12.27
N ARG A 414 -1.94 23.56 -13.11
CA ARG A 414 -3.29 24.10 -13.20
C ARG A 414 -4.08 23.32 -14.22
N PHE A 415 -5.32 22.95 -13.89
CA PHE A 415 -6.26 22.38 -14.85
C PHE A 415 -7.41 23.34 -15.16
N GLU A 416 -7.97 23.17 -16.35
CA GLU A 416 -9.24 23.76 -16.76
C GLU A 416 -10.13 22.67 -17.35
N LYS A 417 -11.33 22.53 -16.81
CA LYS A 417 -12.39 21.72 -17.40
C LYS A 417 -13.22 22.61 -18.30
N ARG A 418 -13.40 22.22 -19.56
CA ARG A 418 -14.10 22.97 -20.60
C ARG A 418 -15.32 22.22 -21.09
N VAL A 419 -16.27 22.96 -21.67
CA VAL A 419 -17.42 22.37 -22.37
C VAL A 419 -16.90 21.51 -23.52
N LEU A 420 -17.22 20.22 -23.50
CA LEU A 420 -16.90 19.34 -24.62
C LEU A 420 -17.73 19.72 -25.85
N PRO A 421 -17.17 19.61 -27.08
CA PRO A 421 -17.96 19.66 -28.29
C PRO A 421 -19.10 18.63 -28.22
N PRO A 422 -20.29 18.92 -28.78
CA PRO A 422 -21.41 17.99 -28.77
C PRO A 422 -20.98 16.61 -29.26
N GLU A 423 -21.47 15.55 -28.63
CA GLU A 423 -21.25 14.20 -29.16
C GLU A 423 -21.90 14.07 -30.54
N PRO A 424 -21.32 13.32 -31.48
CA PRO A 424 -22.11 12.80 -32.58
C PRO A 424 -23.31 12.05 -31.98
N GLU A 425 -24.50 12.24 -32.55
CA GLU A 425 -25.75 11.65 -32.03
C GLU A 425 -25.55 10.16 -31.74
N LYS A 426 -25.45 9.81 -30.45
CA LYS A 426 -25.57 8.42 -30.02
C LYS A 426 -27.04 8.04 -30.15
N PRO A 427 -27.36 6.83 -30.64
CA PRO A 427 -28.73 6.34 -30.57
C PRO A 427 -29.25 6.45 -29.13
N LYS A 428 -30.55 6.75 -28.98
CA LYS A 428 -31.22 6.85 -27.67
C LYS A 428 -30.80 5.68 -26.78
N PRO A 429 -30.49 5.91 -25.49
CA PRO A 429 -30.13 4.83 -24.60
C PRO A 429 -31.27 3.80 -24.61
N GLU A 430 -30.95 2.58 -25.02
CA GLU A 430 -31.79 1.42 -24.80
C GLU A 430 -32.05 1.29 -23.28
N ILE A 431 -33.13 0.60 -22.89
CA ILE A 431 -33.39 0.31 -21.48
C ILE A 431 -32.12 -0.30 -20.88
N VAL A 432 -31.52 0.43 -19.95
CA VAL A 432 -30.21 0.11 -19.42
C VAL A 432 -30.39 -0.91 -18.30
N ASP A 433 -30.19 -2.19 -18.60
CA ASP A 433 -30.16 -3.25 -17.59
C ASP A 433 -28.85 -3.15 -16.80
N TYR A 434 -28.97 -2.80 -15.51
CA TYR A 434 -27.81 -2.64 -14.65
C TYR A 434 -27.41 -4.00 -14.09
N LYS A 435 -26.16 -4.39 -14.31
CA LYS A 435 -25.60 -5.66 -13.84
C LYS A 435 -24.34 -5.44 -13.04
N LEU A 436 -24.28 -6.08 -11.89
CA LEU A 436 -23.04 -6.23 -11.14
C LEU A 436 -22.51 -7.64 -11.44
N VAL A 437 -21.33 -7.73 -12.04
CA VAL A 437 -20.70 -9.00 -12.42
C VAL A 437 -19.45 -9.17 -11.59
N LEU A 438 -19.30 -10.32 -10.96
CA LEU A 438 -18.08 -10.74 -10.30
C LEU A 438 -17.32 -11.70 -11.20
N GLU A 439 -16.05 -11.43 -11.40
CA GLU A 439 -15.06 -12.33 -11.98
C GLU A 439 -14.20 -12.89 -10.85
N GLY A 440 -14.19 -14.21 -10.71
CA GLY A 440 -13.52 -14.88 -9.62
C GLY A 440 -12.46 -15.85 -10.11
N TYR A 441 -11.33 -15.90 -9.41
CA TYR A 441 -10.23 -16.80 -9.74
C TYR A 441 -9.82 -17.63 -8.53
N VAL A 442 -9.73 -18.95 -8.71
CA VAL A 442 -9.21 -19.87 -7.70
C VAL A 442 -7.81 -20.31 -8.09
N LEU A 443 -6.86 -20.01 -7.22
CA LEU A 443 -5.43 -20.06 -7.53
C LEU A 443 -4.67 -20.83 -6.45
N GLU A 444 -3.49 -21.34 -6.80
CA GLU A 444 -2.49 -21.82 -5.85
C GLU A 444 -1.17 -21.06 -6.02
N LYS A 445 -0.40 -20.94 -4.93
CA LYS A 445 0.92 -20.31 -4.95
C LYS A 445 1.93 -21.17 -5.73
N ILE A 446 2.78 -20.49 -6.49
CA ILE A 446 3.96 -21.06 -7.12
C ILE A 446 5.16 -20.73 -6.23
N TYR A 447 5.84 -21.76 -5.76
CA TYR A 447 7.01 -21.63 -4.90
C TYR A 447 8.30 -21.82 -5.70
N THR A 448 9.36 -21.13 -5.30
CA THR A 448 10.72 -21.38 -5.82
C THR A 448 11.15 -22.83 -5.61
N SER A 449 10.78 -23.42 -4.48
CA SER A 449 10.89 -24.85 -4.21
C SER A 449 9.49 -25.43 -3.98
N PRO A 450 8.93 -26.24 -4.91
CA PRO A 450 7.53 -26.69 -4.87
C PRO A 450 7.12 -27.49 -3.62
N ASP A 451 8.09 -28.07 -2.91
CA ASP A 451 7.89 -28.91 -1.72
C ASP A 451 8.29 -28.21 -0.41
N ASP A 452 8.58 -26.91 -0.49
CA ASP A 452 8.98 -26.07 0.64
C ASP A 452 8.05 -24.86 0.79
N PRO A 453 7.08 -24.90 1.72
CA PRO A 453 6.15 -23.79 1.95
C PRO A 453 6.83 -22.51 2.46
N ASP A 454 8.06 -22.61 3.00
CA ASP A 454 8.84 -21.47 3.47
C ASP A 454 9.65 -20.81 2.34
N SER A 455 9.68 -21.43 1.16
CA SER A 455 10.40 -20.88 0.01
C SER A 455 9.66 -19.70 -0.61
N LYS A 456 10.37 -18.86 -1.35
CA LYS A 456 9.80 -17.64 -1.95
C LYS A 456 8.66 -17.97 -2.91
N VAL A 457 7.54 -17.26 -2.80
CA VAL A 457 6.43 -17.31 -3.77
C VAL A 457 6.80 -16.50 -5.01
N LEU A 458 6.71 -17.11 -6.19
CA LEU A 458 7.00 -16.51 -7.50
C LEU A 458 5.76 -15.90 -8.16
N GLY A 459 4.58 -16.45 -7.89
CA GLY A 459 3.31 -16.05 -8.46
C GLY A 459 2.21 -17.02 -8.07
N ARG A 460 1.10 -16.99 -8.79
CA ARG A 460 -0.07 -17.84 -8.56
C ARG A 460 -0.51 -18.47 -9.85
N LYS A 461 -0.95 -19.73 -9.86
CA LYS A 461 -1.52 -20.36 -11.07
C LYS A 461 -2.94 -20.86 -10.81
N PRO A 462 -3.77 -20.98 -11.85
CA PRO A 462 -5.08 -21.61 -11.77
C PRO A 462 -5.05 -22.95 -11.04
N LEU A 463 -6.01 -23.13 -10.12
CA LEU A 463 -6.18 -24.38 -9.40
C LEU A 463 -7.38 -25.14 -9.96
N GLU A 464 -7.17 -25.84 -11.08
CA GLU A 464 -8.20 -26.61 -11.79
C GLU A 464 -8.94 -27.59 -10.87
N GLY A 465 -10.27 -27.68 -11.01
CA GLY A 465 -11.09 -28.61 -10.22
C GLY A 465 -11.30 -28.19 -8.76
N ALA A 466 -10.86 -26.98 -8.38
CA ALA A 466 -11.27 -26.41 -7.10
C ALA A 466 -12.75 -26.04 -7.11
N THR A 467 -13.38 -26.08 -5.94
CA THR A 467 -14.79 -25.77 -5.75
C THR A 467 -14.94 -24.44 -5.01
N VAL A 468 -15.81 -23.55 -5.51
CA VAL A 468 -16.18 -22.29 -4.88
C VAL A 468 -17.63 -22.37 -4.42
N LYS A 469 -17.86 -22.18 -3.12
CA LYS A 469 -19.19 -22.01 -2.54
C LYS A 469 -19.42 -20.53 -2.26
N VAL A 470 -20.52 -19.99 -2.76
CA VAL A 470 -20.93 -18.60 -2.56
C VAL A 470 -22.19 -18.60 -1.71
N SER A 471 -22.17 -17.88 -0.59
CA SER A 471 -23.33 -17.68 0.28
C SER A 471 -23.73 -16.21 0.27
N PHE A 472 -25.02 -15.92 0.08
CA PHE A 472 -25.56 -14.55 0.00
C PHE A 472 -27.04 -14.53 0.39
N GLY A 473 -27.41 -13.71 1.38
CA GLY A 473 -28.74 -13.79 1.99
C GLY A 473 -29.04 -15.21 2.50
N GLU A 474 -30.17 -15.79 2.09
CA GLU A 474 -30.53 -17.19 2.34
C GLU A 474 -30.06 -18.16 1.24
N ASN A 475 -29.47 -17.63 0.16
CA ASN A 475 -29.10 -18.39 -1.03
C ASN A 475 -27.67 -18.93 -0.95
N LYS A 476 -27.44 -20.03 -1.67
CA LYS A 476 -26.11 -20.62 -1.86
C LYS A 476 -25.94 -21.05 -3.31
N LYS A 477 -24.73 -20.87 -3.84
CA LYS A 477 -24.34 -21.33 -5.18
C LYS A 477 -22.98 -22.00 -5.12
N GLU A 478 -22.75 -22.98 -5.99
CA GLU A 478 -21.49 -23.71 -6.06
C GLU A 478 -20.97 -23.73 -7.49
N PHE A 479 -19.65 -23.60 -7.63
CA PHE A 479 -18.93 -23.64 -8.91
C PHE A 479 -17.75 -24.59 -8.79
N THR A 480 -17.43 -25.28 -9.88
CA THR A 480 -16.14 -25.98 -10.04
C THR A 480 -15.38 -25.30 -11.16
N VAL A 481 -14.17 -24.84 -10.88
CA VAL A 481 -13.38 -24.07 -11.84
C VAL A 481 -12.63 -24.98 -12.82
N GLY A 482 -12.49 -24.51 -14.06
CA GLY A 482 -11.74 -25.19 -15.11
C GLY A 482 -10.22 -24.96 -15.03
N SER A 483 -9.52 -25.23 -16.13
CA SER A 483 -8.06 -25.07 -16.24
C SER A 483 -7.57 -23.63 -16.11
N ASP A 484 -8.46 -22.65 -16.27
CA ASP A 484 -8.21 -21.23 -16.07
C ASP A 484 -8.50 -20.76 -14.63
N GLY A 485 -9.05 -21.64 -13.78
CA GLY A 485 -9.38 -21.32 -12.39
C GLY A 485 -10.52 -20.30 -12.27
N PHE A 486 -11.21 -20.01 -13.37
CA PHE A 486 -12.14 -18.89 -13.47
C PHE A 486 -13.59 -19.30 -13.16
N PHE A 487 -14.32 -18.40 -12.53
CA PHE A 487 -15.78 -18.44 -12.45
C PHE A 487 -16.35 -17.03 -12.58
N THR A 488 -17.61 -16.93 -13.01
CA THR A 488 -18.34 -15.67 -13.06
C THR A 488 -19.66 -15.78 -12.32
N PHE A 489 -20.07 -14.68 -11.69
CA PHE A 489 -21.27 -14.62 -10.88
C PHE A 489 -21.92 -13.23 -11.01
N GLU A 490 -23.16 -13.19 -11.53
CA GLU A 490 -23.99 -11.99 -11.50
C GLU A 490 -24.50 -11.78 -10.07
N MET A 491 -24.26 -10.59 -9.51
CA MET A 491 -24.54 -10.23 -8.13
C MET A 491 -25.80 -9.36 -8.04
N ASP A 492 -26.64 -9.64 -7.06
CA ASP A 492 -27.69 -8.77 -6.57
C ASP A 492 -27.12 -7.50 -5.89
N GLU A 493 -27.85 -6.40 -6.01
CA GLU A 493 -27.57 -5.13 -5.33
C GLU A 493 -27.79 -5.23 -3.81
N ASP A 494 -27.16 -4.34 -3.04
CA ASP A 494 -27.29 -4.23 -1.57
C ASP A 494 -27.15 -5.56 -0.80
N THR A 495 -26.26 -6.43 -1.26
CA THR A 495 -26.11 -7.80 -0.77
C THR A 495 -24.67 -8.09 -0.38
N ASP A 496 -24.50 -8.81 0.72
CA ASP A 496 -23.21 -9.30 1.19
C ASP A 496 -22.99 -10.73 0.71
N TYR A 497 -21.80 -10.98 0.16
CA TYR A 497 -21.38 -12.26 -0.41
C TYR A 497 -20.19 -12.80 0.36
N HIS A 498 -20.25 -14.10 0.65
CA HIS A 498 -19.15 -14.86 1.24
C HIS A 498 -18.77 -16.01 0.31
N PHE A 499 -17.49 -16.06 -0.06
CA PHE A 499 -16.92 -17.03 -0.98
C PHE A 499 -15.98 -17.95 -0.22
N ILE A 500 -16.16 -19.26 -0.38
CA ILE A 500 -15.30 -20.29 0.20
C ILE A 500 -14.75 -21.15 -0.93
N GLY A 501 -13.44 -21.09 -1.15
CA GLY A 501 -12.72 -21.94 -2.08
C GLY A 501 -12.14 -23.16 -1.38
N SER A 502 -12.40 -24.36 -1.93
CA SER A 502 -11.91 -25.63 -1.38
C SER A 502 -11.41 -26.59 -2.47
N LYS A 503 -10.38 -27.37 -2.16
CA LYS A 503 -9.90 -28.47 -2.98
C LYS A 503 -9.17 -29.49 -2.11
N GLY A 504 -9.35 -30.78 -2.39
CA GLY A 504 -8.63 -31.84 -1.68
C GLY A 504 -7.10 -31.63 -1.74
N GLY A 505 -6.43 -31.74 -0.59
CA GLY A 505 -5.00 -31.48 -0.46
C GLY A 505 -4.61 -30.00 -0.28
N TYR A 506 -5.59 -29.10 -0.16
CA TYR A 506 -5.37 -27.66 0.06
C TYR A 506 -6.18 -27.18 1.27
N LEU A 507 -5.67 -26.16 1.96
CA LEU A 507 -6.40 -25.39 2.94
C LEU A 507 -7.49 -24.58 2.25
N THR A 508 -8.68 -24.63 2.82
CA THR A 508 -9.82 -23.80 2.44
C THR A 508 -9.46 -22.33 2.62
N SER A 509 -9.81 -21.52 1.63
CA SER A 509 -9.63 -20.06 1.63
C SER A 509 -10.99 -19.41 1.51
N GLU A 510 -11.14 -18.22 2.08
CA GLU A 510 -12.39 -17.47 2.00
C GLU A 510 -12.15 -15.99 1.72
N THR A 511 -13.15 -15.36 1.11
CA THR A 511 -13.20 -13.92 0.91
C THR A 511 -14.64 -13.44 0.96
N ALA A 512 -14.82 -12.14 1.11
CA ALA A 512 -16.13 -11.52 1.11
C ALA A 512 -16.16 -10.33 0.15
N PHE A 513 -17.33 -10.09 -0.43
CA PHE A 513 -17.59 -8.93 -1.27
C PHE A 513 -18.97 -8.37 -0.90
N SER A 514 -19.13 -7.06 -0.93
CA SER A 514 -20.42 -6.42 -0.65
C SER A 514 -20.79 -5.50 -1.80
N THR A 515 -22.01 -5.65 -2.31
CA THR A 515 -22.61 -4.71 -3.26
C THR A 515 -23.31 -3.55 -2.54
N ARG A 516 -23.35 -3.57 -1.20
CA ARG A 516 -23.86 -2.46 -0.40
C ARG A 516 -23.00 -1.23 -0.64
N GLY A 517 -23.66 -0.10 -0.86
CA GLY A 517 -22.95 1.15 -1.10
C GLY A 517 -22.45 1.34 -2.53
N ILE A 518 -22.71 0.41 -3.47
CA ILE A 518 -22.34 0.57 -4.88
C ILE A 518 -23.46 1.29 -5.63
N GLY A 519 -23.13 2.44 -6.23
CA GLY A 519 -24.05 3.20 -7.07
C GLY A 519 -24.20 2.70 -8.51
N LYS A 520 -25.29 3.10 -9.15
CA LYS A 520 -25.55 2.87 -10.58
C LYS A 520 -24.86 3.93 -11.42
N ASP A 521 -24.03 3.50 -12.38
CA ASP A 521 -23.38 4.40 -13.34
C ASP A 521 -24.09 4.32 -14.70
N PRO A 522 -24.85 5.35 -15.13
CA PRO A 522 -25.51 5.36 -16.43
C PRO A 522 -24.57 5.18 -17.62
N ASP A 523 -23.29 5.56 -17.47
CA ASP A 523 -22.27 5.40 -18.52
C ASP A 523 -21.68 3.98 -18.55
N LYS A 524 -21.89 3.19 -17.49
CA LYS A 524 -21.36 1.83 -17.30
C LYS A 524 -22.38 0.92 -16.62
N PRO A 525 -23.37 0.42 -17.37
CA PRO A 525 -24.44 -0.34 -16.77
C PRO A 525 -24.05 -1.74 -16.32
N VAL A 526 -23.04 -2.32 -16.96
CA VAL A 526 -22.40 -3.54 -16.48
C VAL A 526 -21.12 -3.15 -15.74
N GLN A 527 -21.10 -3.41 -14.44
CA GLN A 527 -19.94 -3.17 -13.58
C GLN A 527 -19.30 -4.50 -13.23
N THR A 528 -18.02 -4.67 -13.57
CA THR A 528 -17.27 -5.88 -13.27
C THR A 528 -16.34 -5.66 -12.09
N PHE A 529 -16.35 -6.59 -11.14
CA PHE A 529 -15.49 -6.63 -9.97
C PHE A 529 -14.71 -7.94 -9.97
N GLU A 530 -13.56 -7.97 -9.30
CA GLU A 530 -12.69 -9.14 -9.27
C GLU A 530 -12.46 -9.63 -7.83
N VAL A 531 -12.48 -10.95 -7.62
CA VAL A 531 -12.03 -11.60 -6.39
C VAL A 531 -11.06 -12.74 -6.68
N GLU A 532 -10.09 -12.93 -5.79
CA GLU A 532 -9.17 -14.07 -5.85
C GLU A 532 -9.28 -14.92 -4.58
N LEU A 533 -9.38 -16.23 -4.77
CA LEU A 533 -9.31 -17.26 -3.74
C LEU A 533 -8.00 -18.02 -3.91
N VAL A 534 -7.00 -17.68 -3.10
CA VAL A 534 -5.72 -18.39 -3.10
C VAL A 534 -5.75 -19.49 -2.05
N LEU A 535 -5.66 -20.74 -2.51
CA LEU A 535 -5.66 -21.92 -1.65
C LEU A 535 -4.22 -22.37 -1.40
N ASP A 536 -3.89 -22.57 -0.12
CA ASP A 536 -2.57 -23.01 0.29
C ASP A 536 -2.50 -24.54 0.28
N ARG A 537 -1.51 -25.10 -0.43
CA ARG A 537 -1.29 -26.55 -0.44
C ARG A 537 -0.98 -27.05 0.97
N ILE A 538 -1.53 -28.19 1.34
CA ILE A 538 -1.27 -28.80 2.64
C ILE A 538 0.07 -29.53 2.59
N PHE A 539 1.01 -29.07 3.42
CA PHE A 539 2.29 -29.74 3.63
C PHE A 539 2.28 -30.47 4.97
N VAL A 540 2.05 -31.77 4.93
CA VAL A 540 2.01 -32.63 6.12
C VAL A 540 3.40 -32.70 6.77
N ASN A 541 3.45 -32.62 8.10
CA ASN A 541 4.65 -32.63 8.93
C ASN A 541 5.66 -31.51 8.63
N LYS A 542 5.25 -30.42 7.97
CA LYS A 542 6.05 -29.20 7.85
C LYS A 542 5.66 -28.21 8.95
N GLU A 543 6.67 -27.69 9.66
CA GLU A 543 6.49 -26.68 10.69
C GLU A 543 6.11 -25.34 10.02
N ILE A 544 5.02 -24.73 10.47
CA ILE A 544 4.54 -23.41 10.09
C ILE A 544 4.61 -22.55 11.35
N VAL A 545 5.47 -21.53 11.33
CA VAL A 545 5.68 -20.67 12.51
C VAL A 545 4.49 -19.73 12.67
N LEU A 546 3.98 -19.61 13.89
CA LEU A 546 2.99 -18.59 14.23
C LEU A 546 3.77 -17.33 14.61
N GLU A 547 3.68 -16.32 13.75
CA GLU A 547 4.25 -15.01 14.03
C GLU A 547 3.60 -14.41 15.28
N ASP A 548 4.40 -13.73 16.09
CA ASP A 548 3.99 -12.92 17.25
C ASP A 548 3.41 -13.65 18.47
N ILE A 549 3.61 -14.98 18.59
CA ILE A 549 3.31 -15.66 19.86
C ILE A 549 4.50 -15.53 20.82
N TYR A 550 4.51 -14.42 21.54
CA TYR A 550 5.45 -14.16 22.62
C TYR A 550 4.93 -14.70 23.96
N TYR A 551 5.86 -15.00 24.87
CA TYR A 551 5.57 -15.33 26.25
C TYR A 551 6.49 -14.51 27.15
N ASP A 552 5.98 -14.07 28.29
CA ASP A 552 6.84 -13.49 29.32
C ASP A 552 7.86 -14.51 29.83
N PHE A 553 8.96 -14.00 30.37
CA PHE A 553 9.95 -14.82 31.06
C PHE A 553 9.27 -15.64 32.17
N ASP A 554 9.51 -16.95 32.18
CA ASP A 554 8.94 -17.93 33.14
C ASP A 554 7.40 -18.02 33.16
N LYS A 555 6.71 -17.48 32.14
CA LYS A 555 5.26 -17.66 31.98
C LYS A 555 4.90 -18.47 30.74
N TRP A 556 3.71 -19.05 30.80
CA TRP A 556 3.08 -19.80 29.72
C TRP A 556 1.68 -19.29 29.34
N ASP A 557 1.19 -18.25 30.02
CA ASP A 557 -0.09 -17.62 29.67
C ASP A 557 -0.03 -16.98 28.28
N ILE A 558 -1.11 -17.11 27.51
CA ILE A 558 -1.26 -16.46 26.21
C ILE A 558 -1.41 -14.95 26.43
N ARG A 559 -0.41 -14.20 25.98
CA ARG A 559 -0.42 -12.73 26.02
C ARG A 559 -1.47 -12.17 25.05
N ASP A 560 -1.92 -10.94 25.30
CA ASP A 560 -2.91 -10.26 24.46
C ASP A 560 -2.43 -10.05 23.02
N ASP A 561 -1.13 -9.82 22.82
CA ASP A 561 -0.49 -9.68 21.51
C ASP A 561 -0.45 -10.99 20.70
N ALA A 562 -0.47 -12.14 21.37
CA ALA A 562 -0.49 -13.46 20.72
C ALA A 562 -1.90 -13.93 20.31
N LYS A 563 -2.96 -13.34 20.87
CA LYS A 563 -4.36 -13.75 20.63
C LYS A 563 -4.78 -13.61 19.16
N PRO A 564 -4.46 -12.52 18.43
CA PRO A 564 -4.85 -12.39 17.02
C PRO A 564 -4.32 -13.54 16.14
N SER A 565 -3.08 -13.97 16.34
CA SER A 565 -2.47 -15.09 15.60
C SER A 565 -3.19 -16.42 15.87
N LEU A 566 -3.56 -16.68 17.13
CA LEU A 566 -4.30 -17.88 17.51
C LEU A 566 -5.76 -17.87 17.04
N ILE A 567 -6.42 -16.70 17.07
CA ILE A 567 -7.77 -16.53 16.51
C ILE A 567 -7.77 -16.80 15.00
N LYS A 568 -6.76 -16.31 14.28
CA LYS A 568 -6.57 -16.59 12.86
C LYS A 568 -6.36 -18.09 12.60
N LEU A 569 -5.57 -18.77 13.42
CA LEU A 569 -5.40 -20.22 13.34
C LEU A 569 -6.71 -20.99 13.62
N ALA A 570 -7.47 -20.58 14.64
CA ALA A 570 -8.76 -21.18 14.96
C ALA A 570 -9.72 -21.11 13.76
N ARG A 571 -9.86 -19.94 13.13
CA ARG A 571 -10.68 -19.74 11.93
C ARG A 571 -10.26 -20.66 10.78
N ASN A 572 -8.95 -20.85 10.56
CA ASN A 572 -8.45 -21.81 9.58
C ASN A 572 -8.83 -23.26 9.92
N LEU A 573 -8.81 -23.65 11.20
CA LEU A 573 -9.19 -24.99 11.64
C LEU A 573 -10.71 -25.23 11.56
N GLU A 574 -11.53 -24.20 11.75
CA GLU A 574 -12.99 -24.25 11.55
C GLU A 574 -13.34 -24.50 10.08
N LEU A 575 -12.68 -23.78 9.16
CA LEU A 575 -12.87 -23.96 7.71
C LEU A 575 -12.36 -25.32 7.21
N ASN A 576 -11.49 -25.97 7.97
CA ASN A 576 -10.85 -27.23 7.60
C ASN A 576 -11.06 -28.28 8.70
N PRO A 577 -12.29 -28.77 8.92
CA PRO A 577 -12.65 -29.58 10.09
C PRO A 577 -11.91 -30.91 10.20
N ASN A 578 -11.38 -31.42 9.08
CA ASN A 578 -10.69 -32.71 9.03
C ASN A 578 -9.19 -32.60 9.37
N ILE A 579 -8.65 -31.40 9.57
CA ILE A 579 -7.21 -31.23 9.82
C ILE A 579 -6.90 -31.47 11.29
N ARG A 580 -5.89 -32.30 11.55
CA ARG A 580 -5.24 -32.42 12.86
C ARG A 580 -3.90 -31.70 12.87
N ILE A 581 -3.61 -30.97 13.94
CA ILE A 581 -2.36 -30.23 14.08
C ILE A 581 -1.62 -30.56 15.38
N GLU A 582 -0.30 -30.46 15.33
CA GLU A 582 0.55 -30.40 16.52
C GLU A 582 0.99 -28.95 16.72
N LEU A 583 0.61 -28.34 17.85
CA LEU A 583 1.20 -27.09 18.32
C LEU A 583 2.47 -27.40 19.08
N SER A 584 3.56 -26.82 18.59
CA SER A 584 4.92 -27.04 19.05
C SER A 584 5.47 -25.76 19.64
N SER A 585 5.94 -25.80 20.88
CA SER A 585 6.64 -24.66 21.48
C SER A 585 8.10 -25.02 21.74
N HIS A 586 8.95 -24.01 21.60
CA HIS A 586 10.41 -24.11 21.72
C HIS A 586 10.92 -23.03 22.68
N THR A 587 12.03 -23.30 23.34
CA THR A 587 12.75 -22.31 24.16
C THR A 587 14.08 -21.99 23.51
N ASP A 588 14.69 -20.88 23.93
CA ASP A 588 16.12 -20.73 23.74
C ASP A 588 16.90 -21.65 24.69
N CYS A 589 18.21 -21.69 24.52
CA CYS A 589 19.12 -22.57 25.23
C CYS A 589 19.48 -22.08 26.64
N ARG A 590 18.93 -20.95 27.11
CA ARG A 590 19.22 -20.42 28.45
C ARG A 590 18.30 -21.13 29.44
N GLY A 591 18.90 -21.68 30.49
CA GLY A 591 18.18 -22.46 31.50
C GLY A 591 18.59 -23.93 31.51
N LYS A 592 17.99 -24.71 32.39
CA LYS A 592 18.22 -26.17 32.44
C LYS A 592 17.30 -26.86 31.44
N ASN A 593 17.81 -27.86 30.73
CA ASN A 593 17.05 -28.59 29.70
C ASN A 593 15.71 -29.13 30.19
N ALA A 594 15.66 -29.70 31.40
CA ALA A 594 14.43 -30.22 32.00
C ALA A 594 13.38 -29.11 32.23
N TYR A 595 13.83 -27.94 32.69
CA TYR A 595 12.97 -26.77 32.89
C TYR A 595 12.48 -26.21 31.55
N ASN A 596 13.37 -26.09 30.56
CA ASN A 596 13.03 -25.63 29.21
C ASN A 596 12.01 -26.56 28.53
N LEU A 597 12.16 -27.87 28.72
CA LEU A 597 11.19 -28.86 28.23
C LEU A 597 9.82 -28.68 28.88
N GLU A 598 9.76 -28.57 30.21
CA GLU A 598 8.51 -28.34 30.94
C GLU A 598 7.84 -27.02 30.53
N LEU A 599 8.62 -25.93 30.46
CA LEU A 599 8.13 -24.61 30.07
C LEU A 599 7.54 -24.64 28.65
N SER A 600 8.26 -25.24 27.70
CA SER A 600 7.75 -25.37 26.33
C SER A 600 6.48 -26.22 26.26
N GLN A 601 6.37 -27.29 27.04
CA GLN A 601 5.15 -28.11 27.06
C GLN A 601 3.96 -27.33 27.60
N LYS A 602 4.15 -26.54 28.67
CA LYS A 602 3.10 -25.67 29.21
C LYS A 602 2.66 -24.61 28.21
N ARG A 603 3.58 -24.02 27.45
CA ARG A 603 3.28 -23.05 26.38
C ARG A 603 2.47 -23.67 25.25
N ALA A 604 2.89 -24.83 24.77
CA ALA A 604 2.16 -25.55 23.73
C ALA A 604 0.74 -25.93 24.22
N GLN A 605 0.62 -26.36 25.49
CA GLN A 605 -0.67 -26.68 26.09
C GLN A 605 -1.56 -25.45 26.24
N ALA A 606 -1.02 -24.31 26.69
CA ALA A 606 -1.78 -23.07 26.80
C ALA A 606 -2.35 -22.61 25.45
N ALA A 607 -1.58 -22.78 24.36
CA ALA A 607 -2.07 -22.48 23.01
C ALA A 607 -3.17 -23.46 22.57
N VAL A 608 -3.04 -24.76 22.88
CA VAL A 608 -4.12 -25.75 22.65
C VAL A 608 -5.37 -25.39 23.44
N ASP A 609 -5.25 -25.11 24.74
CA ASP A 609 -6.36 -24.78 25.61
C ASP A 609 -7.09 -23.52 25.13
N PHE A 610 -6.34 -22.54 24.63
CA PHE A 610 -6.91 -21.33 24.02
C PHE A 610 -7.73 -21.66 22.76
N LEU A 611 -7.21 -22.49 21.84
CA LEU A 611 -7.95 -22.92 20.65
C LEU A 611 -9.19 -23.76 21.00
N VAL A 612 -9.11 -24.62 22.03
CA VAL A 612 -10.26 -25.35 22.56
C VAL A 612 -11.30 -24.39 23.13
N GLY A 613 -10.86 -23.34 23.83
CA GLY A 613 -11.73 -22.27 24.33
C GLY A 613 -12.45 -21.49 23.22
N LEU A 614 -11.88 -21.43 22.02
CA LEU A 614 -12.51 -20.87 20.82
C LEU A 614 -13.45 -21.86 20.10
N GLY A 615 -13.56 -23.11 20.55
CA GLY A 615 -14.47 -24.11 20.00
C GLY A 615 -13.82 -25.17 19.10
N ILE A 616 -12.49 -25.20 18.99
CA ILE A 616 -11.80 -26.25 18.23
C ILE A 616 -11.77 -27.55 19.04
N SER A 617 -12.15 -28.65 18.41
CA SER A 617 -12.19 -29.96 19.07
C SER A 617 -10.80 -30.42 19.52
N ALA A 618 -10.68 -30.84 20.79
CA ALA A 618 -9.40 -31.18 21.40
C ALA A 618 -8.72 -32.42 20.78
N ASP A 619 -9.48 -33.34 20.20
CA ASP A 619 -8.95 -34.51 19.47
C ASP A 619 -8.17 -34.13 18.20
N ARG A 620 -8.38 -32.91 17.69
CA ARG A 620 -7.66 -32.35 16.55
C ARG A 620 -6.36 -31.66 16.92
N LEU A 621 -6.09 -31.48 18.21
CA LEU A 621 -4.98 -30.66 18.71
C LEU A 621 -4.03 -31.51 19.54
N GLN A 622 -2.75 -31.44 19.22
CA GLN A 622 -1.68 -32.05 20.01
C GLN A 622 -0.71 -30.97 20.50
N ALA A 623 -0.50 -30.88 21.81
CA ALA A 623 0.52 -29.99 22.39
C ALA A 623 1.85 -30.73 22.52
N LYS A 624 2.95 -30.13 22.04
CA LYS A 624 4.30 -30.69 22.19
C LYS A 624 5.34 -29.63 22.55
N GLY A 625 5.99 -29.82 23.69
CA GLY A 625 7.16 -29.05 24.10
C GLY A 625 8.45 -29.70 23.61
N PHE A 626 9.31 -28.92 22.94
CA PHE A 626 10.63 -29.37 22.50
C PHE A 626 11.78 -28.82 23.36
N GLY A 627 11.51 -27.90 24.27
CA GLY A 627 12.52 -27.13 24.97
C GLY A 627 13.50 -26.49 23.98
N GLU A 628 14.79 -26.65 24.22
CA GLU A 628 15.87 -26.14 23.37
C GLU A 628 16.36 -27.16 22.31
N SER A 629 15.72 -28.33 22.21
CA SER A 629 16.25 -29.46 21.43
C SER A 629 16.11 -29.30 19.91
N VAL A 630 15.26 -28.37 19.44
CA VAL A 630 15.02 -28.08 18.02
C VAL A 630 15.22 -26.58 17.76
N PRO A 631 16.46 -26.08 17.82
CA PRO A 631 16.76 -24.68 17.58
C PRO A 631 16.50 -24.31 16.11
N LYS A 632 15.92 -23.13 15.90
CA LYS A 632 15.80 -22.50 14.58
C LYS A 632 17.08 -21.74 14.22
N ALA A 633 17.69 -21.06 15.20
CA ALA A 633 18.99 -20.43 15.09
C ALA A 633 20.06 -21.33 15.73
N ASN A 634 20.95 -21.86 14.89
CA ASN A 634 22.06 -22.72 15.32
C ASN A 634 23.25 -21.87 15.79
N CYS A 635 23.21 -21.41 17.04
CA CYS A 635 24.25 -20.63 17.69
C CYS A 635 24.70 -21.29 19.01
N LEU A 636 25.95 -21.05 19.41
CA LEU A 636 26.43 -21.47 20.74
C LEU A 636 25.74 -20.61 21.79
N CYS A 637 25.15 -21.23 22.81
CA CYS A 637 24.22 -20.52 23.71
C CYS A 637 24.78 -19.24 24.35
N ASN A 638 26.05 -19.24 24.72
CA ASN A 638 26.74 -18.10 25.32
C ASN A 638 27.18 -17.02 24.31
N ARG A 639 26.91 -17.22 23.02
CA ARG A 639 27.26 -16.35 21.90
C ARG A 639 26.07 -16.03 20.99
N CYS A 640 24.90 -16.59 21.26
CA CYS A 640 23.68 -16.24 20.54
C CYS A 640 23.35 -14.78 20.80
N SER A 641 22.95 -14.05 19.76
CA SER A 641 22.35 -12.73 19.97
C SER A 641 20.95 -12.87 20.58
N GLU A 642 20.40 -11.77 21.08
CA GLU A 642 19.01 -11.80 21.56
C GLU A 642 18.01 -12.08 20.43
N GLU A 643 18.30 -11.65 19.20
CA GLU A 643 17.48 -11.99 18.03
C GLU A 643 17.50 -13.50 17.75
N GLU A 644 18.67 -14.14 17.81
CA GLU A 644 18.78 -15.60 17.64
C GLU A 644 18.09 -16.37 18.77
N HIS A 645 18.21 -15.90 20.00
CA HIS A 645 17.43 -16.45 21.12
C HIS A 645 15.92 -16.27 20.90
N GLN A 646 15.48 -15.12 20.39
CA GLN A 646 14.08 -14.85 20.09
C GLN A 646 13.54 -15.76 18.97
N LEU A 647 14.34 -16.05 17.94
CA LEU A 647 13.99 -17.02 16.89
C LEU A 647 13.79 -18.44 17.46
N ASN A 648 14.58 -18.81 18.48
CA ASN A 648 14.44 -20.09 19.16
C ASN A 648 13.21 -20.13 20.08
N ARG A 649 12.87 -19.01 20.73
CA ARG A 649 11.63 -18.85 21.52
C ARG A 649 10.40 -18.64 20.62
N ARG A 650 9.93 -19.72 20.01
CA ARG A 650 8.81 -19.70 19.07
C ARG A 650 7.74 -20.71 19.43
N THR A 651 6.50 -20.42 19.01
CA THR A 651 5.46 -21.44 18.84
C THR A 651 5.18 -21.59 17.35
N ALA A 652 5.02 -22.83 16.93
CA ALA A 652 4.71 -23.19 15.58
C ALA A 652 3.61 -24.26 15.60
N PHE A 653 3.01 -24.53 14.46
CA PHE A 653 2.15 -25.68 14.29
C PHE A 653 2.58 -26.47 13.07
N LYS A 654 2.20 -27.74 13.01
CA LYS A 654 2.30 -28.54 11.78
C LYS A 654 1.03 -29.35 11.60
N ILE A 655 0.66 -29.56 10.35
CA ILE A 655 -0.46 -30.43 10.00
C ILE A 655 0.03 -31.88 10.07
N LEU A 656 -0.63 -32.70 10.88
CA LEU A 656 -0.26 -34.11 11.10
C LEU A 656 -0.87 -35.03 10.07
N ASP A 657 -2.18 -34.90 9.86
CA ASP A 657 -2.97 -35.71 8.94
C ASP A 657 -4.29 -35.02 8.60
N LEU A 658 -4.99 -35.63 7.63
CA LEU A 658 -6.36 -35.30 7.22
C LEU A 658 -7.24 -36.49 7.63
N GLN A 659 -8.25 -36.24 8.46
CA GLN A 659 -9.23 -37.24 8.89
C GLN A 659 -10.26 -37.57 7.82
#